data_AF-A0A173VU49-F1
#
_entry.id   AF-A0A173VU49-F1
#
_cell.length_a   1.000
_cell.length_b   1.000
_cell.length_c   1.000
_cell.angle_alpha   90.00
_cell.angle_beta   90.00
_cell.angle_gamma   90.00
#
_symmetry.space_group_name_H-M   'P 1'
#
loop_
_entity.id
_entity.type
_entity.pdbx_description
1 polymer ?
#
loop_
_entity_poly.entity_id
_entity_poly.type
_entity_poly.pdbx_seq_one_letter_code
_entity_poly.pdbx_strand_id
1 'polypeptide(L)'
;MRRNLNIKQRKWRSFIFATIFGVTAATAVITVKPLESYAYTETAGVLNDGPVQMRKTPVDGDKITSLAAGTAVRVIDEVDGSDGMKWYKVQISYNGMASTGYIRSDFITLSTEDTSSGSTITDNSAQGAAGVVTNTNGNVYVRTGASTAYSPVTTVKRDQTVNVLGQTTTNGTVWYNVTFNKNGVDYAGWICGTYLAVTGQTSADGSQGDTTTVTDEEYVASLKSAGFPDSYCNSLLALHQKYPDWQFVPVQTGLDWNTVIANESVVGRNLVQSSSNDARKSTETGAYDWATNKWYGYDGAGWVSASSNYIAYCMDPRNYLNDTYIFQFETLEYAPYQNVTGVGNILSGSFMSGNYSDTDGASRSYADTFMEVGQNLSVSPYHLSARCKQEQGNKGTSPLISGNYSGYNGYYNYFNIGAYTTSSASATVNGLIYAKNNDWNSIYKSINGGAGIVGNNYVKKGQNTLYFQKFNVVNMNSIYSHQYMTNVQAAMSEGKTMSTAYADKSQGFIFRIPVYSNMPESAVTFSDSGNPNNWLSSLSVSGYGLTPSFQGAVTDYSVIVGTEVSSINVGASAVAPKAGVSGAGTYALNYGNNAINVTCVSQSGSAKTYTINVVRQQPAADNTQTPESGGTTVADGVSVSTSYKLGDTVITGITPGTGASSVLANISAGSGTVKVLKADGTENTGAVGTGNKIAVYANGTLVKQYDVVIYGDINGDGKISVVDLVMMQKQILGTSQLSGAYAAAADISRDGKVSVKDLVLLQKHIINAAQIEQ
;
A
#
# COMPACT_ATOMS: atom_id res chain seq x y z
N MET A 1 -14.30 -32.03 -39.12
CA MET A 1 -15.17 -31.79 -40.30
C MET A 1 -15.70 -30.35 -40.28
N ARG A 2 -16.38 -29.89 -41.34
CA ARG A 2 -17.02 -28.55 -41.45
C ARG A 2 -18.31 -28.49 -40.60
N ARG A 3 -18.88 -27.35 -40.14
CA ARG A 3 -18.52 -25.91 -40.22
C ARG A 3 -19.24 -25.11 -39.10
N ASN A 4 -18.80 -23.86 -38.88
CA ASN A 4 -19.31 -22.82 -37.95
C ASN A 4 -20.83 -22.49 -38.16
N LEU A 5 -21.55 -21.78 -37.27
CA LEU A 5 -21.37 -20.35 -36.92
C LEU A 5 -22.00 -19.89 -35.57
N ASN A 6 -21.22 -19.13 -34.79
CA ASN A 6 -21.52 -17.84 -34.13
C ASN A 6 -22.74 -17.60 -33.19
N ILE A 7 -22.43 -17.21 -31.92
CA ILE A 7 -22.80 -15.90 -31.25
C ILE A 7 -24.31 -15.58 -31.08
N LYS A 8 -24.88 -15.14 -29.93
CA LYS A 8 -24.46 -14.52 -28.64
C LYS A 8 -25.68 -14.56 -27.65
N GLN A 9 -25.71 -14.22 -26.34
CA GLN A 9 -24.73 -13.84 -25.30
C GLN A 9 -25.33 -13.97 -23.86
N ARG A 10 -24.53 -14.38 -22.86
CA ARG A 10 -24.59 -14.08 -21.39
C ARG A 10 -25.87 -14.26 -20.52
N LYS A 11 -25.64 -15.04 -19.44
CA LYS A 11 -26.03 -14.87 -18.00
C LYS A 11 -27.32 -15.52 -17.44
N TRP A 12 -27.20 -15.82 -16.14
CA TRP A 12 -27.93 -16.71 -15.21
C TRP A 12 -27.40 -16.34 -13.79
N ARG A 13 -27.96 -16.64 -12.61
CA ARG A 13 -29.11 -17.37 -12.01
C ARG A 13 -29.46 -16.60 -10.70
N SER A 14 -30.50 -16.82 -9.87
CA SER A 14 -31.78 -17.59 -9.85
C SER A 14 -32.61 -17.03 -8.65
N PHE A 15 -33.85 -17.49 -8.43
CA PHE A 15 -34.75 -16.98 -7.38
C PHE A 15 -35.51 -18.10 -6.62
N ILE A 16 -35.94 -17.80 -5.38
CA ILE A 16 -37.05 -18.39 -4.57
C ILE A 16 -36.81 -19.64 -3.66
N PHE A 17 -37.08 -19.37 -2.37
CA PHE A 17 -37.48 -20.14 -1.16
C PHE A 17 -37.98 -21.61 -1.19
N ALA A 18 -37.79 -22.31 -0.05
CA ALA A 18 -38.89 -22.92 0.76
C ALA A 18 -38.50 -23.36 2.22
N THR A 19 -39.12 -22.70 3.23
CA THR A 19 -39.63 -23.18 4.56
C THR A 19 -38.96 -24.24 5.50
N ILE A 20 -38.76 -23.78 6.75
CA ILE A 20 -39.12 -24.40 8.07
C ILE A 20 -38.30 -25.60 8.63
N PHE A 21 -37.45 -25.31 9.63
CA PHE A 21 -37.36 -25.89 11.02
C PHE A 21 -36.11 -25.29 11.74
N GLY A 22 -36.00 -25.12 13.07
CA GLY A 22 -37.02 -25.06 14.14
C GLY A 22 -36.58 -25.70 15.48
N VAL A 23 -36.57 -24.92 16.60
CA VAL A 23 -36.36 -25.35 18.03
C VAL A 23 -34.91 -25.82 18.35
N THR A 24 -34.18 -25.46 19.43
CA THR A 24 -34.29 -24.54 20.60
C THR A 24 -32.86 -24.00 20.91
N ALA A 25 -32.62 -22.71 21.19
CA ALA A 25 -32.78 -21.95 22.45
C ALA A 25 -31.66 -22.14 23.52
N ALA A 26 -30.80 -21.12 23.64
CA ALA A 26 -29.99 -20.81 24.83
C ALA A 26 -29.80 -19.28 24.88
N THR A 27 -30.38 -18.61 25.88
CA THR A 27 -30.50 -17.14 25.92
C THR A 27 -29.64 -16.50 26.99
N ALA A 28 -28.73 -15.61 26.59
CA ALA A 28 -28.21 -14.56 27.47
C ALA A 28 -29.08 -13.30 27.31
N VAL A 29 -29.66 -12.81 28.41
CA VAL A 29 -30.54 -11.63 28.39
C VAL A 29 -29.71 -10.36 28.59
N ILE A 30 -29.72 -9.47 27.60
CA ILE A 30 -29.20 -8.11 27.74
C ILE A 30 -30.38 -7.20 28.10
N THR A 31 -30.40 -6.69 29.33
CA THR A 31 -31.43 -5.78 29.82
C THR A 31 -31.21 -4.37 29.26
N VAL A 32 -31.93 -4.03 28.19
CA VAL A 32 -31.95 -2.66 27.66
C VAL A 32 -32.79 -1.77 28.58
N LYS A 33 -32.18 -0.74 29.18
CA LYS A 33 -32.93 0.35 29.83
C LYS A 33 -33.46 1.32 28.75
N PRO A 34 -34.70 1.80 28.83
CA PRO A 34 -35.14 2.91 28.00
C PRO A 34 -34.43 4.20 28.43
N LEU A 35 -34.10 5.05 27.45
CA LEU A 35 -33.75 6.46 27.67
C LEU A 35 -35.02 7.29 27.48
N GLU A 36 -35.34 8.14 28.44
CA GLU A 36 -36.43 9.11 28.33
C GLU A 36 -35.99 10.27 27.43
N SER A 37 -36.81 10.61 26.43
CA SER A 37 -36.62 11.81 25.61
C SER A 37 -37.59 12.91 26.05
N TYR A 38 -37.07 13.95 26.69
CA TYR A 38 -37.84 15.16 26.97
C TYR A 38 -37.94 15.98 25.68
N ALA A 39 -39.16 16.31 25.25
CA ALA A 39 -39.40 17.07 24.04
C ALA A 39 -39.27 18.57 24.33
N TYR A 40 -38.22 19.21 23.79
CA TYR A 40 -38.08 20.66 23.81
C TYR A 40 -39.21 21.31 22.98
N THR A 41 -39.74 22.45 23.45
CA THR A 41 -40.79 23.17 22.72
C THR A 41 -40.15 24.14 21.71
N GLU A 42 -40.30 23.85 20.41
CA GLU A 42 -39.75 24.72 19.35
C GLU A 42 -40.17 26.18 19.55
N THR A 43 -39.19 27.06 19.73
CA THR A 43 -39.43 28.49 20.02
C THR A 43 -38.76 29.35 18.96
N ALA A 44 -39.52 30.29 18.38
CA ALA A 44 -38.96 31.22 17.40
C ALA A 44 -38.10 32.29 18.09
N GLY A 45 -36.97 32.64 17.49
CA GLY A 45 -36.08 33.69 17.97
C GLY A 45 -35.41 34.46 16.84
N VAL A 46 -34.72 35.54 17.19
CA VAL A 46 -34.00 36.41 16.25
C VAL A 46 -32.63 36.74 16.83
N LEU A 47 -31.59 36.74 15.99
CA LEU A 47 -30.25 37.17 16.40
C LEU A 47 -30.24 38.65 16.78
N ASN A 48 -29.86 38.97 18.01
CA ASN A 48 -29.83 40.34 18.54
C ASN A 48 -28.47 41.05 18.33
N ASP A 49 -27.43 40.31 17.95
CA ASP A 49 -26.11 40.82 17.54
C ASP A 49 -25.54 39.98 16.37
N GLY A 50 -24.46 40.45 15.74
CA GLY A 50 -23.85 39.79 14.58
C GLY A 50 -22.62 40.51 14.03
N PRO A 51 -21.67 39.79 13.39
CA PRO A 51 -21.78 38.40 12.94
C PRO A 51 -21.47 37.33 14.00
N VAL A 52 -22.44 36.44 14.25
CA VAL A 52 -22.38 35.36 15.27
C VAL A 52 -22.12 34.01 14.59
N GLN A 53 -21.30 33.17 15.22
CA GLN A 53 -20.88 31.88 14.66
C GLN A 53 -21.84 30.75 15.07
N MET A 54 -22.46 30.09 14.09
CA MET A 54 -23.22 28.84 14.30
C MET A 54 -22.26 27.65 14.23
N ARG A 55 -22.25 26.79 15.26
CA ARG A 55 -21.26 25.70 15.43
C ARG A 55 -21.89 24.29 15.38
N LYS A 56 -21.09 23.24 15.15
CA LYS A 56 -21.56 21.84 15.20
C LYS A 56 -21.89 21.35 16.60
N THR A 57 -21.22 21.88 17.61
CA THR A 57 -21.43 21.65 19.05
C THR A 57 -21.23 22.98 19.79
N PRO A 58 -21.67 23.11 21.06
CA PRO A 58 -21.32 24.25 21.91
C PRO A 58 -19.82 24.53 21.97
N VAL A 59 -19.48 25.77 22.29
CA VAL A 59 -18.12 26.27 22.59
C VAL A 59 -17.08 26.02 21.49
N ASP A 60 -16.50 24.81 21.45
CA ASP A 60 -15.34 24.47 20.63
C ASP A 60 -15.69 23.92 19.24
N GLY A 61 -16.97 23.55 19.03
CA GLY A 61 -17.42 22.89 17.80
C GLY A 61 -17.13 23.67 16.51
N ASP A 62 -16.81 22.95 15.43
CA ASP A 62 -16.58 23.50 14.09
C ASP A 62 -17.61 24.56 13.70
N LYS A 63 -17.14 25.68 13.14
CA LYS A 63 -18.01 26.71 12.57
C LYS A 63 -18.71 26.16 11.32
N ILE A 64 -20.03 26.14 11.34
CA ILE A 64 -20.88 25.77 10.20
C ILE A 64 -21.06 26.98 9.28
N THR A 65 -21.43 28.13 9.87
CA THR A 65 -21.64 29.38 9.15
C THR A 65 -21.63 30.57 10.12
N SER A 66 -21.64 31.78 9.57
CA SER A 66 -21.66 33.06 10.29
C SER A 66 -22.95 33.81 9.94
N LEU A 67 -23.78 34.11 10.94
CA LEU A 67 -25.10 34.73 10.77
C LEU A 67 -25.09 36.20 11.20
N ALA A 68 -25.87 37.05 10.52
CA ALA A 68 -25.97 38.47 10.82
C ALA A 68 -27.03 38.78 11.89
N ALA A 69 -26.93 39.95 12.53
CA ALA A 69 -28.00 40.48 13.39
C ALA A 69 -29.32 40.58 12.59
N GLY A 70 -30.45 40.31 13.23
CA GLY A 70 -31.76 40.23 12.59
C GLY A 70 -32.04 38.91 11.86
N THR A 71 -31.11 37.95 11.83
CA THR A 71 -31.39 36.61 11.28
C THR A 71 -32.42 35.88 12.15
N ALA A 72 -33.56 35.51 11.57
CA ALA A 72 -34.57 34.69 12.25
C ALA A 72 -34.13 33.22 12.35
N VAL A 73 -34.37 32.60 13.51
CA VAL A 73 -33.99 31.23 13.84
C VAL A 73 -35.14 30.51 14.56
N ARG A 74 -35.14 29.17 14.53
CA ARG A 74 -35.92 28.34 15.44
C ARG A 74 -34.99 27.71 16.46
N VAL A 75 -35.21 27.94 17.75
CA VAL A 75 -34.55 27.17 18.81
C VAL A 75 -35.30 25.86 19.00
N ILE A 76 -34.58 24.75 18.91
CA ILE A 76 -35.13 23.38 18.87
C ILE A 76 -34.59 22.47 19.98
N ASP A 77 -33.64 22.95 20.78
CA ASP A 77 -32.95 22.25 21.86
C ASP A 77 -32.08 23.27 22.63
N GLU A 78 -31.68 22.97 23.86
CA GLU A 78 -30.70 23.78 24.60
C GLU A 78 -29.77 22.93 25.46
N VAL A 79 -28.55 23.43 25.68
CA VAL A 79 -27.51 22.71 26.42
C VAL A 79 -26.54 23.71 27.06
N ASP A 80 -26.02 23.39 28.25
CA ASP A 80 -24.99 24.20 28.90
C ASP A 80 -23.61 23.84 28.35
N GLY A 81 -22.81 24.86 28.02
CA GLY A 81 -21.49 24.73 27.42
C GLY A 81 -20.36 24.58 28.44
N SER A 82 -19.20 24.11 27.98
CA SER A 82 -17.94 24.11 28.74
C SER A 82 -17.45 25.52 29.13
N ASP A 83 -18.00 26.57 28.51
CA ASP A 83 -17.78 27.99 28.84
C ASP A 83 -18.71 28.49 29.96
N GLY A 84 -19.53 27.62 30.57
CA GLY A 84 -20.50 27.98 31.61
C GLY A 84 -21.71 28.76 31.09
N MET A 85 -21.86 28.89 29.77
CA MET A 85 -22.94 29.63 29.12
C MET A 85 -23.97 28.66 28.56
N LYS A 86 -25.22 29.09 28.41
CA LYS A 86 -26.25 28.31 27.71
C LYS A 86 -26.09 28.46 26.19
N TRP A 87 -26.25 27.36 25.47
CA TRP A 87 -26.20 27.30 24.00
C TRP A 87 -27.51 26.75 23.46
N TYR A 88 -28.15 27.53 22.60
CA TYR A 88 -29.34 27.13 21.86
C TYR A 88 -28.93 26.39 20.59
N LYS A 89 -29.54 25.22 20.37
CA LYS A 89 -29.49 24.53 19.08
C LYS A 89 -30.54 25.20 18.19
N VAL A 90 -30.07 25.86 17.14
CA VAL A 90 -30.89 26.54 16.16
C VAL A 90 -31.09 25.70 14.90
N GLN A 91 -32.26 25.84 14.28
CA GLN A 91 -32.50 25.53 12.89
C GLN A 91 -32.65 26.84 12.10
N ILE A 92 -32.00 26.90 10.93
CA ILE A 92 -32.07 28.00 9.97
C ILE A 92 -32.45 27.47 8.58
N SER A 93 -33.04 28.32 7.75
CA SER A 93 -33.26 28.05 6.32
C SER A 93 -32.28 28.86 5.49
N TYR A 94 -31.48 28.18 4.67
CA TYR A 94 -30.49 28.81 3.79
C TYR A 94 -30.58 28.20 2.39
N ASN A 95 -30.77 29.03 1.37
CA ASN A 95 -31.01 28.62 -0.03
C ASN A 95 -32.08 27.51 -0.19
N GLY A 96 -33.12 27.53 0.64
CA GLY A 96 -34.23 26.56 0.61
C GLY A 96 -33.95 25.22 1.30
N MET A 97 -32.79 25.04 1.94
CA MET A 97 -32.45 23.86 2.73
C MET A 97 -32.34 24.22 4.21
N ALA A 98 -32.82 23.32 5.08
CA ALA A 98 -32.68 23.47 6.52
C ALA A 98 -31.26 23.08 6.97
N SER A 99 -30.67 23.87 7.87
CA SER A 99 -29.39 23.60 8.52
C SER A 99 -29.53 23.79 10.02
N THR A 100 -28.78 23.03 10.82
CA THR A 100 -28.85 23.04 12.29
C THR A 100 -27.47 23.16 12.91
N GLY A 101 -27.36 23.91 14.00
CA GLY A 101 -26.13 24.06 14.79
C GLY A 101 -26.39 24.78 16.10
N TYR A 102 -25.35 25.08 16.86
CA TYR A 102 -25.45 25.74 18.17
C TYR A 102 -25.00 27.20 18.09
N ILE A 103 -25.72 28.08 18.79
CA ILE A 103 -25.41 29.49 19.00
C ILE A 103 -25.60 29.78 20.50
N ARG A 104 -24.72 30.59 21.09
CA ARG A 104 -24.80 30.95 22.51
C ARG A 104 -26.03 31.83 22.78
N SER A 105 -26.72 31.58 23.88
CA SER A 105 -28.10 32.07 24.11
C SER A 105 -28.22 33.59 24.18
N ASP A 106 -27.17 34.28 24.64
CA ASP A 106 -27.10 35.73 24.75
C ASP A 106 -27.24 36.46 23.40
N PHE A 107 -26.89 35.78 22.30
CA PHE A 107 -27.03 36.30 20.93
C PHE A 107 -28.43 36.13 20.32
N ILE A 108 -29.39 35.50 21.01
CA ILE A 108 -30.72 35.20 20.48
C ILE A 108 -31.80 35.71 21.43
N THR A 109 -32.69 36.56 20.93
CA THR A 109 -33.92 36.94 21.65
C THR A 109 -35.06 36.02 21.23
N LEU A 110 -35.69 35.36 22.20
CA LEU A 110 -36.86 34.49 21.99
C LEU A 110 -38.16 35.32 21.92
N SER A 111 -39.16 34.82 21.20
CA SER A 111 -40.37 35.58 20.84
C SER A 111 -41.42 35.74 21.96
N THR A 112 -41.12 35.35 23.20
CA THR A 112 -42.12 35.20 24.29
C THR A 112 -41.67 35.63 25.69
N GLU A 113 -40.49 36.22 25.88
CA GLU A 113 -40.05 36.72 27.20
C GLU A 113 -39.78 38.23 27.24
N ASP A 114 -40.03 38.79 28.42
CA ASP A 114 -40.01 40.23 28.70
C ASP A 114 -38.67 40.66 29.36
N THR A 115 -38.43 41.95 29.39
CA THR A 115 -37.19 42.57 29.86
C THR A 115 -36.98 42.48 31.38
N SER A 116 -35.87 41.87 31.80
CA SER A 116 -35.31 42.01 33.15
C SER A 116 -33.86 42.48 33.10
N SER A 117 -33.57 43.65 33.69
CA SER A 117 -32.21 44.24 33.68
C SER A 117 -31.26 43.49 34.62
N GLY A 118 -30.09 43.09 34.10
CA GLY A 118 -29.06 42.39 34.89
C GLY A 118 -28.37 43.27 35.93
N SER A 119 -28.00 42.67 37.07
CA SER A 119 -27.26 43.34 38.14
C SER A 119 -25.80 43.60 37.73
N THR A 120 -25.36 44.86 37.79
CA THR A 120 -23.99 45.27 37.46
C THR A 120 -23.06 45.20 38.67
N ILE A 121 -21.89 44.57 38.50
CA ILE A 121 -20.75 44.74 39.43
C ILE A 121 -19.64 45.49 38.69
N THR A 122 -19.29 46.68 39.18
CA THR A 122 -18.27 47.54 38.57
C THR A 122 -16.89 47.22 39.12
N ASP A 123 -15.91 47.04 38.24
CA ASP A 123 -14.50 46.86 38.61
C ASP A 123 -13.61 47.83 37.83
N ASN A 124 -12.73 48.51 38.56
CA ASN A 124 -11.84 49.55 38.03
C ASN A 124 -10.43 49.02 37.72
N SER A 125 -10.14 47.73 37.91
CA SER A 125 -8.80 47.13 37.75
C SER A 125 -8.19 47.27 36.35
N ALA A 126 -8.99 47.57 35.32
CA ALA A 126 -8.54 47.80 33.93
C ALA A 126 -8.27 49.28 33.56
N GLN A 127 -8.40 50.22 34.50
CA GLN A 127 -8.40 51.66 34.21
C GLN A 127 -7.02 52.17 33.75
N GLY A 128 -6.96 52.70 32.53
CA GLY A 128 -5.77 53.27 31.90
C GLY A 128 -5.03 52.32 30.95
N ALA A 129 -5.48 51.07 30.80
CA ALA A 129 -4.86 50.10 29.90
C ALA A 129 -5.18 50.39 28.41
N ALA A 130 -4.28 49.98 27.52
CA ALA A 130 -4.54 49.99 26.08
C ALA A 130 -5.23 48.69 25.66
N GLY A 131 -6.14 48.77 24.69
CA GLY A 131 -6.83 47.62 24.10
C GLY A 131 -6.81 47.63 22.58
N VAL A 132 -6.84 46.46 21.96
CA VAL A 132 -6.87 46.29 20.50
C VAL A 132 -8.02 45.36 20.11
N VAL A 133 -8.81 45.76 19.11
CA VAL A 133 -9.99 45.01 18.66
C VAL A 133 -9.57 43.80 17.83
N THR A 134 -10.02 42.60 18.22
CA THR A 134 -9.54 41.31 17.68
C THR A 134 -10.49 40.65 16.67
N ASN A 135 -11.73 41.11 16.54
CA ASN A 135 -12.72 40.49 15.65
C ASN A 135 -12.33 40.64 14.16
N THR A 136 -12.28 39.51 13.44
CA THR A 136 -11.54 39.40 12.17
C THR A 136 -12.35 39.65 10.89
N ASN A 137 -13.69 39.66 10.94
CA ASN A 137 -14.54 39.64 9.74
C ASN A 137 -15.72 40.63 9.75
N GLY A 138 -15.77 41.60 10.67
CA GLY A 138 -16.93 42.50 10.78
C GLY A 138 -16.68 43.82 11.51
N ASN A 139 -17.72 44.65 11.52
CA ASN A 139 -17.82 45.79 12.42
C ASN A 139 -18.22 45.29 13.82
N VAL A 140 -17.51 45.70 14.86
CA VAL A 140 -17.89 45.47 16.27
C VAL A 140 -18.62 46.70 16.79
N TYR A 141 -19.75 46.53 17.47
CA TYR A 141 -20.49 47.64 18.06
C TYR A 141 -19.89 48.10 19.39
N VAL A 142 -19.76 49.42 19.55
CA VAL A 142 -19.54 50.09 20.84
C VAL A 142 -20.87 50.70 21.25
N ARG A 143 -21.31 50.48 22.50
CA ARG A 143 -22.70 50.71 22.97
C ARG A 143 -22.76 51.72 24.12
N THR A 144 -23.94 52.29 24.37
CA THR A 144 -24.15 53.28 25.45
C THR A 144 -24.09 52.68 26.86
N GLY A 145 -24.14 51.35 26.99
CA GLY A 145 -24.07 50.63 28.26
C GLY A 145 -23.58 49.18 28.06
N ALA A 146 -23.28 48.51 29.16
CA ALA A 146 -22.57 47.23 29.22
C ALA A 146 -23.43 45.98 28.88
N SER A 147 -24.22 46.00 27.80
CA SER A 147 -24.90 44.81 27.27
C SER A 147 -25.37 45.01 25.82
N THR A 148 -25.76 43.93 25.16
CA THR A 148 -26.36 43.96 23.80
C THR A 148 -27.71 44.69 23.74
N ALA A 149 -28.38 44.90 24.88
CA ALA A 149 -29.63 45.66 24.96
C ALA A 149 -29.44 47.19 24.84
N TYR A 150 -28.21 47.70 25.02
CA TYR A 150 -27.92 49.12 24.89
C TYR A 150 -27.65 49.53 23.43
N SER A 151 -28.15 50.69 23.03
CA SER A 151 -28.00 51.25 21.69
C SER A 151 -26.53 51.42 21.29
N PRO A 152 -26.14 51.12 20.03
CA PRO A 152 -24.82 51.44 19.51
C PRO A 152 -24.55 52.95 19.47
N VAL A 153 -23.34 53.33 19.92
CA VAL A 153 -22.74 54.66 19.75
C VAL A 153 -22.05 54.75 18.40
N THR A 154 -21.26 53.73 18.04
CA THR A 154 -20.54 53.63 16.77
C THR A 154 -20.07 52.19 16.54
N THR A 155 -19.32 51.96 15.46
CA THR A 155 -18.62 50.69 15.20
C THR A 155 -17.11 50.85 15.17
N VAL A 156 -16.40 49.81 15.57
CA VAL A 156 -14.94 49.66 15.39
C VAL A 156 -14.65 48.43 14.52
N LYS A 157 -13.41 48.28 14.06
CA LYS A 157 -12.95 47.15 13.23
C LYS A 157 -11.71 46.53 13.87
N ARG A 158 -11.28 45.38 13.33
CA ARG A 158 -10.00 44.76 13.67
C ARG A 158 -8.86 45.80 13.72
N ASP A 159 -7.95 45.63 14.67
CA ASP A 159 -6.73 46.42 14.84
C ASP A 159 -6.97 47.91 15.19
N GLN A 160 -8.22 48.33 15.45
CA GLN A 160 -8.52 49.60 16.11
C GLN A 160 -8.03 49.55 17.55
N THR A 161 -7.11 50.45 17.90
CA THR A 161 -6.70 50.70 19.30
C THR A 161 -7.76 51.52 20.04
N VAL A 162 -7.96 51.20 21.32
CA VAL A 162 -8.81 51.93 22.27
C VAL A 162 -8.10 52.05 23.63
N ASN A 163 -8.51 53.01 24.45
CA ASN A 163 -8.08 53.14 25.84
C ASN A 163 -9.19 52.63 26.76
N VAL A 164 -8.88 51.78 27.74
CA VAL A 164 -9.84 51.21 28.68
C VAL A 164 -9.95 52.12 29.91
N LEU A 165 -11.19 52.51 30.26
CA LEU A 165 -11.51 53.37 31.41
C LEU A 165 -11.97 52.58 32.64
N GLY A 166 -12.36 51.31 32.46
CA GLY A 166 -12.84 50.41 33.51
C GLY A 166 -13.63 49.23 32.90
N GLN A 167 -14.10 48.30 33.73
CA GLN A 167 -14.87 47.13 33.30
C GLN A 167 -16.11 46.86 34.17
N THR A 168 -17.03 46.05 33.64
CA THR A 168 -18.11 45.44 34.44
C THR A 168 -18.49 44.09 33.84
N THR A 169 -19.00 43.20 34.68
CA THR A 169 -19.63 41.96 34.22
C THR A 169 -21.14 42.14 34.24
N THR A 170 -21.78 41.92 33.10
CA THR A 170 -23.25 41.94 32.96
C THR A 170 -23.67 40.64 32.27
N ASN A 171 -24.65 39.93 32.84
CA ASN A 171 -25.12 38.62 32.35
C ASN A 171 -23.96 37.64 32.07
N GLY A 172 -23.01 37.54 33.00
CA GLY A 172 -21.83 36.67 32.90
C GLY A 172 -20.74 37.11 31.88
N THR A 173 -20.99 38.14 31.07
CA THR A 173 -20.04 38.63 30.07
C THR A 173 -19.32 39.89 30.55
N VAL A 174 -17.99 39.94 30.37
CA VAL A 174 -17.17 41.13 30.65
C VAL A 174 -17.34 42.17 29.53
N TRP A 175 -17.60 43.41 29.92
CA TRP A 175 -17.63 44.58 29.03
C TRP A 175 -16.63 45.63 29.52
N TYR A 176 -15.84 46.16 28.59
CA TYR A 176 -14.91 47.25 28.85
C TYR A 176 -15.54 48.59 28.46
N ASN A 177 -15.45 49.59 29.33
CA ASN A 177 -15.72 50.98 28.99
C ASN A 177 -14.47 51.54 28.32
N VAL A 178 -14.60 52.08 27.11
CA VAL A 178 -13.47 52.48 26.28
C VAL A 178 -13.64 53.86 25.65
N THR A 179 -12.52 54.55 25.44
CA THR A 179 -12.42 55.75 24.58
C THR A 179 -11.44 55.54 23.44
N PHE A 180 -11.74 56.11 22.27
CA PHE A 180 -10.89 56.01 21.09
C PHE A 180 -11.18 57.12 20.09
N ASN A 181 -10.15 57.55 19.36
CA ASN A 181 -10.32 58.40 18.19
C ASN A 181 -10.61 57.52 16.96
N LYS A 182 -11.57 57.95 16.14
CA LYS A 182 -11.89 57.37 14.84
C LYS A 182 -12.13 58.49 13.84
N ASN A 183 -11.29 58.57 12.82
CA ASN A 183 -11.32 59.60 11.76
C ASN A 183 -11.29 61.05 12.29
N GLY A 184 -10.55 61.32 13.37
CA GLY A 184 -10.43 62.65 13.98
C GLY A 184 -11.52 62.99 14.99
N VAL A 185 -12.48 62.10 15.25
CA VAL A 185 -13.54 62.27 16.25
C VAL A 185 -13.34 61.28 17.40
N ASP A 186 -13.40 61.76 18.63
CA ASP A 186 -13.32 60.92 19.83
C ASP A 186 -14.69 60.33 20.19
N TYR A 187 -14.70 59.04 20.51
CA TYR A 187 -15.87 58.28 20.93
C TYR A 187 -15.64 57.66 22.32
N ALA A 188 -16.73 57.45 23.05
CA ALA A 188 -16.76 56.75 24.33
C ALA A 188 -17.92 55.75 24.36
N GLY A 189 -17.74 54.61 25.03
CA GLY A 189 -18.81 53.64 25.25
C GLY A 189 -18.29 52.24 25.59
N TRP A 190 -19.20 51.26 25.66
CA TRP A 190 -18.90 49.90 26.12
C TRP A 190 -18.70 48.93 24.95
N ILE A 191 -17.69 48.08 25.04
CA ILE A 191 -17.38 47.01 24.07
C ILE A 191 -17.29 45.66 24.78
N CYS A 192 -17.78 44.59 24.14
CA CYS A 192 -17.72 43.23 24.68
C CYS A 192 -16.26 42.73 24.70
N GLY A 193 -15.82 42.20 25.86
CA GLY A 193 -14.45 41.74 26.06
C GLY A 193 -14.01 40.60 25.13
N THR A 194 -14.96 39.79 24.64
CA THR A 194 -14.70 38.76 23.62
C THR A 194 -14.11 39.30 22.30
N TYR A 195 -14.19 40.62 22.07
CA TYR A 195 -13.65 41.27 20.87
C TYR A 195 -12.50 42.25 21.15
N LEU A 196 -11.97 42.30 22.38
CA LEU A 196 -10.92 43.25 22.78
C LEU A 196 -9.83 42.57 23.61
N ALA A 197 -8.59 42.56 23.11
CA ALA A 197 -7.42 42.19 23.90
C ALA A 197 -6.88 43.43 24.62
N VAL A 198 -6.66 43.36 25.94
CA VAL A 198 -6.23 44.49 26.79
C VAL A 198 -4.87 44.19 27.39
N THR A 199 -3.91 45.12 27.29
CA THR A 199 -2.55 44.93 27.81
C THR A 199 -2.39 45.48 29.23
N GLY A 200 -1.94 44.63 30.16
CA GLY A 200 -1.45 45.04 31.49
C GLY A 200 -2.36 44.78 32.68
N GLN A 201 -3.50 44.08 32.52
CA GLN A 201 -4.39 43.78 33.65
C GLN A 201 -3.91 42.53 34.41
N THR A 202 -3.56 42.69 35.69
CA THR A 202 -3.23 41.59 36.61
C THR A 202 -4.43 41.23 37.48
N SER A 203 -4.71 39.93 37.63
CA SER A 203 -5.67 39.42 38.61
C SER A 203 -5.24 39.74 40.05
N ALA A 204 -6.19 39.86 40.98
CA ALA A 204 -5.95 40.26 42.36
C ALA A 204 -5.46 39.12 43.29
N ASP A 205 -4.71 38.16 42.74
CA ASP A 205 -3.93 37.16 43.49
C ASP A 205 -2.49 37.14 42.96
N GLY A 206 -1.52 36.90 43.84
CA GLY A 206 -0.09 37.25 43.66
C GLY A 206 0.69 36.44 42.62
N SER A 207 0.02 35.66 41.78
CA SER A 207 0.64 34.85 40.75
C SER A 207 1.17 35.71 39.60
N GLN A 208 2.48 35.61 39.37
CA GLN A 208 3.17 36.23 38.25
C GLN A 208 2.54 35.73 36.94
N GLY A 209 2.25 36.64 36.00
CA GLY A 209 1.24 36.44 34.95
C GLY A 209 1.37 35.16 34.14
N ASP A 210 0.49 34.19 34.42
CA ASP A 210 0.32 32.99 33.60
C ASP A 210 -0.45 33.35 32.32
N THR A 211 0.28 33.45 31.22
CA THR A 211 -0.31 33.28 29.89
C THR A 211 -0.57 31.78 29.78
N THR A 212 -1.78 31.31 30.13
CA THR A 212 -2.10 29.89 30.38
C THR A 212 -1.44 28.97 29.36
N THR A 213 -0.27 28.47 29.73
CA THR A 213 0.64 27.83 28.78
C THR A 213 0.25 26.37 28.70
N VAL A 214 -0.58 26.05 27.71
CA VAL A 214 -1.02 24.67 27.40
C VAL A 214 0.20 23.77 27.49
N THR A 215 0.24 22.88 28.47
CA THR A 215 1.48 22.14 28.77
C THR A 215 1.81 21.17 27.63
N ASP A 216 3.05 20.67 27.59
CA ASP A 216 3.44 19.63 26.64
C ASP A 216 2.47 18.42 26.72
N GLU A 217 2.03 18.06 27.92
CA GLU A 217 1.05 17.00 28.17
C GLU A 217 -0.36 17.37 27.69
N GLU A 218 -0.84 18.59 27.96
CA GLU A 218 -2.16 19.06 27.50
C GLU A 218 -2.21 19.19 25.97
N TYR A 219 -1.14 19.68 25.35
CA TYR A 219 -1.02 19.75 23.90
C TYR A 219 -1.01 18.35 23.28
N VAL A 220 -0.22 17.42 23.84
CA VAL A 220 -0.23 16.01 23.41
C VAL A 220 -1.61 15.37 23.62
N ALA A 221 -2.32 15.67 24.71
CA ALA A 221 -3.69 15.22 24.92
C ALA A 221 -4.65 15.79 23.86
N SER A 222 -4.49 17.06 23.46
CA SER A 222 -5.28 17.67 22.39
C SER A 222 -5.05 17.00 21.03
N LEU A 223 -3.79 16.64 20.69
CA LEU A 223 -3.46 15.89 19.47
C LEU A 223 -4.13 14.51 19.46
N LYS A 224 -4.11 13.79 20.58
CA LYS A 224 -4.78 12.50 20.74
C LYS A 224 -6.29 12.64 20.61
N SER A 225 -6.87 13.67 21.23
CA SER A 225 -8.32 13.98 21.16
C SER A 225 -8.78 14.35 19.74
N ALA A 226 -7.92 15.02 18.95
CA ALA A 226 -8.14 15.24 17.52
C ALA A 226 -8.06 13.94 16.69
N GLY A 227 -7.41 12.90 17.21
CA GLY A 227 -7.30 11.58 16.61
C GLY A 227 -5.91 11.18 16.09
N PHE A 228 -4.84 11.86 16.50
CA PHE A 228 -3.47 11.36 16.25
C PHE A 228 -3.13 10.18 17.17
N PRO A 229 -2.60 9.07 16.63
CA PRO A 229 -1.99 8.02 17.45
C PRO A 229 -0.74 8.51 18.19
N ASP A 230 -0.47 7.94 19.37
CA ASP A 230 0.71 8.25 20.21
C ASP A 230 2.04 8.33 19.46
N SER A 231 2.25 7.48 18.44
CA SER A 231 3.47 7.45 17.61
C SER A 231 3.67 8.67 16.70
N TYR A 232 2.74 9.62 16.69
CA TYR A 232 2.86 10.92 16.01
C TYR A 232 3.18 12.05 17.01
N CYS A 233 2.67 11.95 18.25
CA CYS A 233 2.56 13.07 19.18
C CYS A 233 3.90 13.76 19.48
N ASN A 234 4.96 13.00 19.76
CA ASN A 234 6.26 13.57 20.13
C ASN A 234 6.88 14.43 19.01
N SER A 235 6.70 14.04 17.75
CA SER A 235 7.21 14.80 16.60
C SER A 235 6.36 16.03 16.29
N LEU A 236 5.06 15.98 16.55
CA LEU A 236 4.16 17.14 16.41
C LEU A 236 4.38 18.16 17.53
N LEU A 237 4.57 17.71 18.77
CA LEU A 237 4.94 18.56 19.91
C LEU A 237 6.26 19.31 19.65
N ALA A 238 7.31 18.60 19.22
CA ALA A 238 8.60 19.21 18.90
C ALA A 238 8.53 20.22 17.73
N LEU A 239 7.50 20.15 16.88
CA LEU A 239 7.22 21.16 15.86
C LEU A 239 6.39 22.33 16.39
N HIS A 240 5.40 22.08 17.25
CA HIS A 240 4.61 23.13 17.92
C HIS A 240 5.50 24.02 18.79
N GLN A 241 6.38 23.42 19.61
CA GLN A 241 7.37 24.15 20.42
C GLN A 241 8.31 25.04 19.59
N LYS A 242 8.54 24.70 18.31
CA LYS A 242 9.36 25.49 17.38
C LYS A 242 8.52 26.52 16.60
N TYR A 243 7.25 26.23 16.34
CA TYR A 243 6.33 27.02 15.53
C TYR A 243 4.91 26.95 16.13
N PRO A 244 4.58 27.76 17.16
CA PRO A 244 3.34 27.61 17.92
C PRO A 244 2.07 27.78 17.07
N ASP A 245 2.09 28.64 16.05
CA ASP A 245 0.95 28.88 15.15
C ASP A 245 0.67 27.74 14.16
N TRP A 246 1.52 26.71 14.07
CA TRP A 246 1.31 25.57 13.17
C TRP A 246 0.15 24.68 13.63
N GLN A 247 -0.75 24.35 12.70
CA GLN A 247 -1.95 23.57 12.97
C GLN A 247 -1.82 22.17 12.34
N PHE A 248 -1.84 21.13 13.18
CA PHE A 248 -1.81 19.74 12.74
C PHE A 248 -3.22 19.14 12.75
N VAL A 249 -3.71 18.75 11.58
CA VAL A 249 -5.05 18.19 11.38
C VAL A 249 -4.93 16.72 10.97
N PRO A 250 -5.36 15.76 11.80
CA PRO A 250 -5.34 14.35 11.43
C PRO A 250 -6.44 14.06 10.41
N VAL A 251 -6.09 13.40 9.32
CA VAL A 251 -7.02 12.94 8.29
C VAL A 251 -7.16 11.43 8.43
N GLN A 252 -8.22 11.01 9.12
CA GLN A 252 -8.59 9.62 9.26
C GLN A 252 -8.95 9.05 7.89
N THR A 253 -8.05 8.29 7.27
CA THR A 253 -8.27 7.72 5.93
C THR A 253 -9.31 6.61 5.95
N GLY A 254 -9.49 5.94 7.10
CA GLY A 254 -10.32 4.74 7.20
C GLY A 254 -9.73 3.51 6.49
N LEU A 255 -8.49 3.60 6.00
CA LEU A 255 -7.81 2.52 5.26
C LEU A 255 -6.82 1.77 6.16
N ASP A 256 -6.81 0.44 6.02
CA ASP A 256 -5.84 -0.46 6.67
C ASP A 256 -4.46 -0.32 6.00
N TRP A 257 -3.42 -0.10 6.81
CA TRP A 257 -2.06 0.14 6.36
C TRP A 257 -1.53 -0.95 5.41
N ASN A 258 -1.70 -2.23 5.76
CA ASN A 258 -1.19 -3.33 4.96
C ASN A 258 -1.90 -3.41 3.60
N THR A 259 -3.22 -3.14 3.59
CA THR A 259 -4.05 -3.05 2.38
C THR A 259 -3.64 -1.87 1.50
N VAL A 260 -3.31 -0.72 2.08
CA VAL A 260 -2.79 0.46 1.37
C VAL A 260 -1.45 0.12 0.71
N ILE A 261 -0.49 -0.41 1.48
CA ILE A 261 0.84 -0.76 0.96
C ILE A 261 0.75 -1.85 -0.12
N ALA A 262 -0.10 -2.87 0.04
CA ALA A 262 -0.31 -3.89 -0.98
C ALA A 262 -0.87 -3.31 -2.30
N ASN A 263 -1.81 -2.35 -2.22
CA ASN A 263 -2.33 -1.65 -3.40
C ASN A 263 -1.24 -0.77 -4.05
N GLU A 264 -0.52 0.01 -3.25
CA GLU A 264 0.50 0.93 -3.76
C GLU A 264 1.75 0.22 -4.29
N SER A 265 1.99 -1.02 -3.87
CA SER A 265 3.05 -1.90 -4.37
C SER A 265 2.72 -2.59 -5.71
N VAL A 266 1.56 -2.30 -6.32
CA VAL A 266 1.24 -2.82 -7.65
C VAL A 266 2.29 -2.37 -8.67
N VAL A 267 2.88 -3.35 -9.35
CA VAL A 267 4.00 -3.19 -10.29
C VAL A 267 3.71 -2.09 -11.31
N GLY A 268 4.62 -1.11 -11.38
CA GLY A 268 4.54 0.03 -12.30
C GLY A 268 3.74 1.24 -11.79
N ARG A 269 3.06 1.17 -10.63
CA ARG A 269 2.32 2.31 -10.05
C ARG A 269 3.23 3.34 -9.40
N ASN A 270 4.01 2.89 -8.42
CA ASN A 270 5.02 3.70 -7.75
C ASN A 270 6.40 3.39 -8.33
N LEU A 271 7.11 4.42 -8.79
CA LEU A 271 8.36 4.30 -9.52
C LEU A 271 9.51 5.00 -8.77
N VAL A 272 10.73 4.54 -9.05
CA VAL A 272 12.00 5.16 -8.68
C VAL A 272 12.92 5.24 -9.90
N GLN A 273 13.90 6.15 -9.86
CA GLN A 273 14.96 6.22 -10.86
C GLN A 273 15.71 4.87 -10.94
N SER A 274 16.03 4.39 -12.14
CA SER A 274 16.76 3.11 -12.33
C SER A 274 18.17 3.12 -11.74
N SER A 275 18.77 4.31 -11.60
CA SER A 275 20.03 4.61 -10.90
C SER A 275 19.93 4.60 -9.37
N SER A 276 18.73 4.44 -8.80
CA SER A 276 18.55 4.18 -7.36
C SER A 276 19.22 2.87 -6.96
N ASN A 277 19.59 2.75 -5.68
CA ASN A 277 20.09 1.50 -5.12
C ASN A 277 19.06 0.36 -5.23
N ASP A 278 19.56 -0.87 -5.18
CA ASP A 278 18.77 -2.06 -5.55
C ASP A 278 17.67 -2.37 -4.52
N ALA A 279 17.89 -2.05 -3.24
CA ALA A 279 16.88 -2.18 -2.19
C ALA A 279 15.60 -1.35 -2.42
N ARG A 280 15.67 -0.25 -3.18
CA ARG A 280 14.51 0.60 -3.54
C ARG A 280 13.68 0.07 -4.71
N LYS A 281 14.17 -0.93 -5.45
CA LYS A 281 13.58 -1.40 -6.71
C LYS A 281 12.89 -2.73 -6.51
N SER A 282 11.68 -2.89 -7.02
CA SER A 282 10.87 -4.12 -6.84
C SER A 282 11.47 -5.30 -7.59
N THR A 283 11.52 -6.47 -6.95
CA THR A 283 11.87 -7.74 -7.60
C THR A 283 10.65 -8.62 -7.90
N GLU A 284 9.46 -8.04 -7.79
CA GLU A 284 8.18 -8.71 -8.09
C GLU A 284 8.07 -9.21 -9.53
N THR A 285 7.14 -10.16 -9.72
CA THR A 285 6.88 -10.75 -11.05
C THR A 285 6.48 -9.66 -12.04
N GLY A 286 7.25 -9.53 -13.12
CA GLY A 286 7.05 -8.51 -14.15
C GLY A 286 7.68 -7.16 -13.85
N ALA A 287 8.40 -6.99 -12.72
CA ALA A 287 9.24 -5.80 -12.41
C ALA A 287 10.74 -6.04 -12.64
N TYR A 288 11.19 -7.29 -12.55
CA TYR A 288 12.61 -7.65 -12.56
C TYR A 288 12.87 -9.01 -13.21
N ASP A 289 13.98 -9.08 -13.95
CA ASP A 289 14.55 -10.29 -14.52
C ASP A 289 15.69 -10.81 -13.62
N TRP A 290 15.41 -11.89 -12.90
CA TRP A 290 16.38 -12.57 -12.04
C TRP A 290 17.49 -13.30 -12.81
N ALA A 291 17.26 -13.67 -14.08
CA ALA A 291 18.26 -14.38 -14.90
C ALA A 291 19.25 -13.42 -15.59
N THR A 292 18.87 -12.16 -15.82
CA THR A 292 19.78 -11.13 -16.39
C THR A 292 20.15 -9.99 -15.43
N ASN A 293 19.61 -9.99 -14.21
CA ASN A 293 19.78 -8.93 -13.19
C ASN A 293 19.39 -7.53 -13.72
N LYS A 294 18.19 -7.43 -14.30
CA LYS A 294 17.67 -6.19 -14.91
C LYS A 294 16.26 -5.86 -14.42
N TRP A 295 16.05 -4.60 -14.04
CA TRP A 295 14.71 -4.06 -13.79
C TRP A 295 14.08 -3.57 -15.09
N TYR A 296 12.76 -3.76 -15.23
CA TYR A 296 12.01 -3.27 -16.38
C TYR A 296 11.58 -1.81 -16.16
N GLY A 297 11.62 -1.01 -17.24
CA GLY A 297 11.20 0.39 -17.22
C GLY A 297 9.73 0.57 -17.58
N TYR A 298 9.08 1.56 -16.96
CA TYR A 298 7.64 1.87 -17.14
C TYR A 298 7.44 3.24 -17.78
N ASP A 299 7.94 4.29 -17.10
CA ASP A 299 7.93 5.67 -17.60
C ASP A 299 9.21 5.91 -18.45
N GLY A 300 9.36 5.07 -19.48
CA GLY A 300 10.62 4.87 -20.19
C GLY A 300 11.68 4.11 -19.37
N ALA A 301 12.87 3.93 -19.95
CA ALA A 301 13.95 3.12 -19.36
C ALA A 301 14.62 3.73 -18.09
N GLY A 302 14.31 4.99 -17.78
CA GLY A 302 14.84 5.69 -16.60
C GLY A 302 14.08 5.40 -15.30
N TRP A 303 12.85 4.86 -15.37
CA TRP A 303 11.96 4.71 -14.22
C TRP A 303 11.46 3.27 -14.06
N VAL A 304 11.73 2.68 -12.91
CA VAL A 304 11.45 1.26 -12.60
C VAL A 304 10.57 1.16 -11.35
N SER A 305 9.84 0.05 -11.18
CA SER A 305 8.91 -0.11 -10.06
C SER A 305 9.63 -0.07 -8.71
N ALA A 306 9.09 0.68 -7.75
CA ALA A 306 9.60 0.79 -6.38
C ALA A 306 9.29 -0.47 -5.55
N SER A 307 10.18 -0.84 -4.62
CA SER A 307 9.98 -1.98 -3.71
C SER A 307 8.95 -1.67 -2.63
N SER A 308 8.20 -2.69 -2.18
CA SER A 308 7.13 -2.52 -1.19
C SER A 308 7.63 -1.89 0.12
N ASN A 309 8.78 -2.32 0.62
CA ASN A 309 9.43 -1.75 1.81
C ASN A 309 9.76 -0.25 1.63
N TYR A 310 10.16 0.17 0.43
CA TYR A 310 10.47 1.57 0.16
C TYR A 310 9.20 2.42 -0.02
N ILE A 311 8.15 1.85 -0.61
CA ILE A 311 6.82 2.48 -0.67
C ILE A 311 6.28 2.69 0.76
N ALA A 312 6.37 1.68 1.62
CA ALA A 312 5.97 1.78 3.03
C ALA A 312 6.75 2.88 3.79
N TYR A 313 8.06 2.96 3.60
CA TYR A 313 8.88 4.06 4.13
C TYR A 313 8.45 5.44 3.61
N CYS A 314 8.18 5.56 2.30
CA CYS A 314 7.75 6.81 1.67
C CYS A 314 6.30 7.21 1.99
N MET A 315 5.47 6.26 2.42
CA MET A 315 4.08 6.52 2.80
C MET A 315 3.90 6.79 4.29
N ASP A 316 4.81 6.37 5.17
CA ASP A 316 4.65 6.59 6.61
C ASP A 316 4.88 8.07 6.95
N PRO A 317 3.83 8.83 7.35
CA PRO A 317 3.97 10.26 7.60
C PRO A 317 4.93 10.57 8.74
N ARG A 318 5.14 9.63 9.69
CA ARG A 318 6.00 9.81 10.86
C ARG A 318 7.46 10.02 10.48
N ASN A 319 7.91 9.50 9.34
CA ASN A 319 9.24 9.76 8.76
C ASN A 319 9.44 11.23 8.31
N TYR A 320 8.37 12.02 8.25
CA TYR A 320 8.34 13.34 7.64
C TYR A 320 7.82 14.45 8.56
N LEU A 321 7.56 14.15 9.83
CA LEU A 321 7.16 15.13 10.86
C LEU A 321 8.37 15.92 11.35
N ASN A 322 8.90 16.78 10.48
CA ASN A 322 9.99 17.70 10.74
C ASN A 322 9.87 18.95 9.84
N ASP A 323 10.55 20.04 10.21
CA ASP A 323 10.46 21.37 9.58
C ASP A 323 10.88 21.44 8.10
N THR A 324 11.43 20.34 7.57
CA THR A 324 11.95 20.21 6.22
C THR A 324 10.96 19.46 5.32
N TYR A 325 10.37 18.36 5.80
CA TYR A 325 9.53 17.47 4.99
C TYR A 325 8.02 17.49 5.30
N ILE A 326 7.58 18.14 6.39
CA ILE A 326 6.16 18.20 6.76
C ILE A 326 5.29 18.95 5.74
N PHE A 327 5.90 19.86 4.96
CA PHE A 327 5.21 20.65 3.93
C PHE A 327 4.59 19.81 2.79
N GLN A 328 4.89 18.52 2.69
CA GLN A 328 4.11 17.62 1.81
C GLN A 328 2.65 17.42 2.27
N PHE A 329 2.38 17.75 3.54
CA PHE A 329 1.06 17.76 4.17
C PHE A 329 0.45 19.17 4.26
N GLU A 330 1.12 20.23 3.79
CA GLU A 330 0.53 21.58 3.81
C GLU A 330 -0.77 21.59 2.99
N THR A 331 -1.80 22.27 3.50
CA THR A 331 -3.08 22.36 2.78
C THR A 331 -2.94 23.13 1.48
N LEU A 332 -3.50 22.56 0.42
CA LEU A 332 -3.63 23.15 -0.90
C LEU A 332 -4.99 23.87 -1.06
N GLU A 333 -5.78 23.93 0.00
CA GLU A 333 -6.97 24.79 0.13
C GLU A 333 -6.55 26.25 0.40
N TYR A 334 -7.42 27.21 0.09
CA TYR A 334 -7.17 28.59 0.52
C TYR A 334 -7.30 28.71 2.04
N ALA A 335 -6.32 29.34 2.69
CA ALA A 335 -6.24 29.49 4.14
C ALA A 335 -5.81 30.92 4.57
N PRO A 336 -6.26 31.43 5.74
CA PRO A 336 -6.11 32.85 6.08
C PRO A 336 -4.68 33.38 6.26
N TYR A 337 -3.67 32.51 6.44
CA TYR A 337 -2.26 32.92 6.51
C TYR A 337 -1.69 33.29 5.14
N GLN A 338 -2.32 32.81 4.05
CA GLN A 338 -1.81 32.92 2.69
C GLN A 338 -2.04 34.33 2.14
N ASN A 339 -0.96 35.06 1.84
CA ASN A 339 -0.99 36.48 1.51
C ASN A 339 -0.07 36.85 0.33
N VAL A 340 -0.27 38.04 -0.26
CA VAL A 340 0.43 38.43 -1.51
C VAL A 340 1.95 38.53 -1.35
N THR A 341 2.45 38.88 -0.16
CA THR A 341 3.89 38.91 0.15
C THR A 341 4.50 37.51 0.12
N GLY A 342 3.79 36.51 0.68
CA GLY A 342 4.20 35.11 0.61
C GLY A 342 4.20 34.57 -0.84
N VAL A 343 3.22 34.95 -1.65
CA VAL A 343 3.21 34.64 -3.09
C VAL A 343 4.41 35.30 -3.80
N GLY A 344 4.69 36.57 -3.51
CA GLY A 344 5.85 37.29 -4.03
C GLY A 344 7.18 36.62 -3.68
N ASN A 345 7.32 36.13 -2.45
CA ASN A 345 8.49 35.37 -2.00
C ASN A 345 8.65 34.06 -2.78
N ILE A 346 7.56 33.30 -2.98
CA ILE A 346 7.56 32.07 -3.79
C ILE A 346 7.95 32.37 -5.25
N LEU A 347 7.46 33.46 -5.83
CA LEU A 347 7.74 33.86 -7.21
C LEU A 347 9.11 34.53 -7.38
N SER A 348 9.78 34.95 -6.30
CA SER A 348 11.08 35.60 -6.31
C SER A 348 12.15 34.81 -7.09
N GLY A 349 13.04 35.52 -7.79
CA GLY A 349 14.06 34.91 -8.65
C GLY A 349 13.52 34.21 -9.90
N SER A 350 12.25 34.44 -10.28
CA SER A 350 11.66 33.96 -11.54
C SER A 350 11.10 35.11 -12.38
N PHE A 351 10.81 34.86 -13.65
CA PHE A 351 10.14 35.81 -14.56
C PHE A 351 8.77 36.31 -14.04
N MET A 352 8.17 35.60 -13.07
CA MET A 352 6.91 35.98 -12.42
C MET A 352 7.10 36.85 -11.16
N SER A 353 8.31 37.31 -10.82
CA SER A 353 8.56 38.15 -9.64
C SER A 353 8.15 39.62 -9.80
N GLY A 354 7.23 39.94 -10.72
CA GLY A 354 6.86 41.31 -11.09
C GLY A 354 5.54 41.38 -11.84
N ASN A 355 5.42 42.35 -12.75
CA ASN A 355 4.19 42.58 -13.50
C ASN A 355 4.24 42.02 -14.93
N TYR A 356 3.07 41.64 -15.45
CA TYR A 356 2.81 41.44 -16.87
C TYR A 356 1.85 42.52 -17.40
N SER A 357 1.82 42.71 -18.72
CA SER A 357 0.71 43.39 -19.40
C SER A 357 -0.20 42.31 -19.95
N ASP A 358 -1.50 42.35 -19.64
CA ASP A 358 -2.46 41.46 -20.27
C ASP A 358 -3.04 42.06 -21.56
N THR A 359 -3.87 41.30 -22.27
CA THR A 359 -4.47 41.68 -23.56
C THR A 359 -5.52 42.78 -23.47
N ASP A 360 -5.95 43.15 -22.26
CA ASP A 360 -6.77 44.34 -21.97
C ASP A 360 -5.92 45.63 -21.85
N GLY A 361 -4.58 45.52 -21.91
CA GLY A 361 -3.64 46.62 -21.70
C GLY A 361 -3.39 46.95 -20.22
N ALA A 362 -3.98 46.22 -19.28
CA ALA A 362 -3.73 46.42 -17.85
C ALA A 362 -2.38 45.81 -17.44
N SER A 363 -1.59 46.57 -16.67
CA SER A 363 -0.45 46.00 -15.96
C SER A 363 -0.93 45.32 -14.68
N ARG A 364 -0.62 44.03 -14.54
CA ARG A 364 -1.06 43.18 -13.42
C ARG A 364 0.16 42.52 -12.79
N SER A 365 0.22 42.46 -11.47
CA SER A 365 1.22 41.68 -10.74
C SER A 365 0.85 40.19 -10.79
N TYR A 366 1.82 39.31 -11.00
CA TYR A 366 1.58 37.87 -10.90
C TYR A 366 1.18 37.47 -9.48
N ALA A 367 1.76 38.10 -8.46
CA ALA A 367 1.48 37.75 -7.07
C ALA A 367 0.01 38.05 -6.71
N ASP A 368 -0.48 39.24 -7.08
CA ASP A 368 -1.89 39.62 -6.92
C ASP A 368 -2.81 38.72 -7.74
N THR A 369 -2.42 38.38 -8.98
CA THR A 369 -3.20 37.46 -9.84
C THR A 369 -3.35 36.08 -9.20
N PHE A 370 -2.27 35.47 -8.68
CA PHE A 370 -2.36 34.18 -8.00
C PHE A 370 -3.14 34.28 -6.69
N MET A 371 -3.02 35.39 -5.96
CA MET A 371 -3.77 35.65 -4.72
C MET A 371 -5.29 35.70 -4.98
N GLU A 372 -5.71 36.49 -5.96
CA GLU A 372 -7.10 36.64 -6.40
C GLU A 372 -7.68 35.31 -6.92
N VAL A 373 -6.95 34.64 -7.82
CA VAL A 373 -7.35 33.33 -8.39
C VAL A 373 -7.44 32.25 -7.31
N GLY A 374 -6.50 32.22 -6.36
CA GLY A 374 -6.53 31.28 -5.23
C GLY A 374 -7.76 31.48 -4.35
N GLN A 375 -8.05 32.72 -3.95
CA GLN A 375 -9.26 33.08 -3.20
C GLN A 375 -10.54 32.67 -3.95
N ASN A 376 -10.69 33.11 -5.19
CA ASN A 376 -11.87 32.85 -6.03
C ASN A 376 -12.12 31.35 -6.27
N LEU A 377 -11.06 30.53 -6.32
CA LEU A 377 -11.16 29.08 -6.49
C LEU A 377 -11.21 28.30 -5.18
N SER A 378 -10.96 28.94 -4.03
CA SER A 378 -10.71 28.31 -2.72
C SER A 378 -9.50 27.35 -2.70
N VAL A 379 -8.44 27.72 -3.43
CA VAL A 379 -7.18 26.95 -3.58
C VAL A 379 -6.01 27.80 -3.09
N SER A 380 -5.01 27.17 -2.48
CA SER A 380 -3.81 27.85 -1.98
C SER A 380 -3.09 28.62 -3.12
N PRO A 381 -2.92 29.94 -3.02
CA PRO A 381 -2.18 30.72 -4.00
C PRO A 381 -0.68 30.41 -3.91
N TYR A 382 -0.19 29.95 -2.74
CA TYR A 382 1.16 29.43 -2.55
C TYR A 382 1.37 28.16 -3.40
N HIS A 383 0.43 27.22 -3.36
CA HIS A 383 0.45 26.02 -4.22
C HIS A 383 0.42 26.37 -5.71
N LEU A 384 -0.50 27.24 -6.13
CA LEU A 384 -0.69 27.60 -7.53
C LEU A 384 0.54 28.32 -8.11
N SER A 385 1.10 29.29 -7.39
CA SER A 385 2.30 30.02 -7.79
C SER A 385 3.56 29.15 -7.79
N ALA A 386 3.75 28.31 -6.76
CA ALA A 386 4.86 27.37 -6.69
C ALA A 386 4.81 26.34 -7.84
N ARG A 387 3.65 25.73 -8.10
CA ARG A 387 3.45 24.81 -9.22
C ARG A 387 3.69 25.51 -10.55
N CYS A 388 3.12 26.68 -10.79
CA CYS A 388 3.35 27.42 -12.04
C CYS A 388 4.84 27.79 -12.25
N LYS A 389 5.57 28.13 -11.18
CA LYS A 389 7.02 28.40 -11.24
C LYS A 389 7.84 27.14 -11.53
N GLN A 390 7.40 25.98 -11.05
CA GLN A 390 8.01 24.68 -11.37
C GLN A 390 7.72 24.26 -12.84
N GLU A 391 6.48 24.42 -13.30
CA GLU A 391 6.02 24.07 -14.66
C GLU A 391 6.63 24.93 -15.77
N GLN A 392 6.92 26.21 -15.51
CA GLN A 392 7.48 27.16 -16.50
C GLN A 392 8.98 27.47 -16.27
N GLY A 393 9.52 27.08 -15.11
CA GLY A 393 10.88 27.36 -14.68
C GLY A 393 11.17 28.84 -14.42
N ASN A 394 12.32 29.14 -13.78
CA ASN A 394 12.67 30.51 -13.41
C ASN A 394 12.73 31.51 -14.58
N LYS A 395 12.97 31.05 -15.82
CA LYS A 395 13.12 31.92 -16.99
C LYS A 395 11.85 32.11 -17.83
N GLY A 396 10.80 31.30 -17.67
CA GLY A 396 9.56 31.44 -18.43
C GLY A 396 9.68 31.30 -19.95
N THR A 397 10.70 30.59 -20.45
CA THR A 397 10.97 30.50 -21.90
C THR A 397 10.15 29.45 -22.64
N SER A 398 9.06 28.95 -22.03
CA SER A 398 8.18 27.96 -22.67
C SER A 398 7.34 28.62 -23.75
N PRO A 399 7.28 28.07 -24.99
CA PRO A 399 6.43 28.63 -26.04
C PRO A 399 4.92 28.48 -25.75
N LEU A 400 4.54 27.73 -24.69
CA LEU A 400 3.17 27.68 -24.18
C LEU A 400 2.72 28.99 -23.52
N ILE A 401 3.64 29.85 -23.06
CA ILE A 401 3.32 31.11 -22.38
C ILE A 401 3.82 32.37 -23.10
N SER A 402 4.39 32.23 -24.31
CA SER A 402 4.97 33.36 -25.03
C SER A 402 3.96 34.28 -25.72
N GLY A 403 2.71 33.83 -25.91
CA GLY A 403 1.66 34.57 -26.64
C GLY A 403 1.95 34.84 -28.12
N ASN A 404 3.12 34.44 -28.65
CA ASN A 404 3.60 34.77 -29.99
C ASN A 404 3.83 33.54 -30.89
N TYR A 405 3.49 32.34 -30.42
CA TYR A 405 3.66 31.10 -31.17
C TYR A 405 2.78 31.09 -32.43
N SER A 406 3.39 30.79 -33.58
CA SER A 406 2.74 30.90 -34.89
C SER A 406 1.45 30.07 -34.99
N GLY A 407 0.35 30.69 -35.40
CA GLY A 407 -0.98 30.07 -35.49
C GLY A 407 -1.79 30.07 -34.18
N TYR A 408 -1.14 30.40 -33.06
CA TYR A 408 -1.73 30.44 -31.71
C TYR A 408 -1.38 31.76 -30.99
N ASN A 409 -1.13 32.82 -31.76
CA ASN A 409 -0.87 34.16 -31.26
C ASN A 409 -2.02 34.64 -30.34
N GLY A 410 -1.67 35.22 -29.20
CA GLY A 410 -2.60 35.66 -28.15
C GLY A 410 -3.05 34.58 -27.16
N TYR A 411 -2.66 33.31 -27.33
CA TYR A 411 -3.06 32.22 -26.41
C TYR A 411 -1.91 31.79 -25.48
N TYR A 412 -2.27 31.42 -24.26
CA TYR A 412 -1.33 31.11 -23.18
C TYR A 412 -1.74 29.85 -22.40
N ASN A 413 -0.77 29.09 -21.89
CA ASN A 413 -1.00 27.88 -21.07
C ASN A 413 0.03 27.77 -19.92
N TYR A 414 -0.20 28.50 -18.83
CA TYR A 414 0.71 28.59 -17.69
C TYR A 414 0.84 27.30 -16.86
N PHE A 415 -0.10 26.37 -16.99
CA PHE A 415 -0.15 25.11 -16.24
C PHE A 415 0.08 23.86 -17.11
N ASN A 416 0.61 24.02 -18.33
CA ASN A 416 0.91 22.92 -19.27
C ASN A 416 -0.28 21.97 -19.55
N ILE A 417 -1.53 22.44 -19.38
CA ILE A 417 -2.73 21.59 -19.45
C ILE A 417 -2.96 21.11 -20.89
N GLY A 418 -3.08 19.79 -21.08
CA GLY A 418 -3.21 19.20 -22.41
C GLY A 418 -1.90 19.18 -23.23
N ALA A 419 -0.76 19.54 -22.66
CA ALA A 419 0.53 19.52 -23.34
C ALA A 419 1.17 18.12 -23.34
N TYR A 420 0.75 17.24 -24.25
CA TYR A 420 1.33 15.93 -24.47
C TYR A 420 1.74 15.72 -25.94
N THR A 421 2.81 14.98 -26.19
CA THR A 421 3.27 14.70 -27.56
C THR A 421 2.45 13.56 -28.19
N THR A 422 2.12 13.71 -29.46
CA THR A 422 1.47 12.70 -30.30
C THR A 422 2.32 12.43 -31.55
N SER A 423 1.93 11.44 -32.36
CA SER A 423 2.55 11.19 -33.67
C SER A 423 2.36 12.32 -34.69
N SER A 424 1.45 13.28 -34.43
CA SER A 424 1.07 14.37 -35.34
C SER A 424 1.33 15.78 -34.79
N ALA A 425 1.58 15.93 -33.48
CA ALA A 425 1.75 17.23 -32.84
C ALA A 425 2.64 17.15 -31.59
N SER A 426 3.41 18.20 -31.33
CA SER A 426 4.20 18.32 -30.10
C SER A 426 3.33 18.70 -28.90
N ALA A 427 3.83 18.45 -27.68
CA ALA A 427 3.22 18.91 -26.44
C ALA A 427 2.88 20.42 -26.47
N THR A 428 3.76 21.26 -27.02
CA THR A 428 3.51 22.70 -27.21
C THR A 428 2.28 22.98 -28.06
N VAL A 429 2.15 22.30 -29.22
CA VAL A 429 1.00 22.50 -30.12
C VAL A 429 -0.29 22.01 -29.47
N ASN A 430 -0.30 20.84 -28.84
CA ASN A 430 -1.48 20.30 -28.17
C ASN A 430 -1.92 21.16 -26.95
N GLY A 431 -0.98 21.70 -26.17
CA GLY A 431 -1.28 22.63 -25.08
C GLY A 431 -1.80 24.00 -25.57
N LEU A 432 -1.36 24.47 -26.74
CA LEU A 432 -1.90 25.70 -27.35
C LEU A 432 -3.27 25.48 -28.02
N ILE A 433 -3.53 24.29 -28.58
CA ILE A 433 -4.88 23.87 -29.00
C ILE A 433 -5.82 23.86 -27.78
N TYR A 434 -5.37 23.30 -26.64
CA TYR A 434 -6.16 23.30 -25.41
C TYR A 434 -6.48 24.71 -24.93
N ALA A 435 -5.47 25.59 -24.84
CA ALA A 435 -5.65 27.00 -24.47
C ALA A 435 -6.64 27.73 -25.40
N LYS A 436 -6.54 27.50 -26.70
CA LYS A 436 -7.43 28.08 -27.71
C LYS A 436 -8.88 27.60 -27.58
N ASN A 437 -9.09 26.32 -27.31
CA ASN A 437 -10.42 25.73 -27.13
C ASN A 437 -11.08 26.10 -25.79
N ASN A 438 -10.37 26.76 -24.87
CA ASN A 438 -10.87 27.22 -23.57
C ASN A 438 -10.83 28.77 -23.43
N ASP A 439 -10.67 29.50 -24.53
CA ASP A 439 -10.58 30.97 -24.57
C ASP A 439 -9.51 31.57 -23.63
N TRP A 440 -8.38 30.88 -23.44
CA TRP A 440 -7.21 31.37 -22.69
C TRP A 440 -6.40 32.38 -23.53
N ASN A 441 -7.10 33.37 -24.06
CA ASN A 441 -6.58 34.46 -24.88
C ASN A 441 -6.08 35.67 -24.07
N SER A 442 -5.64 35.41 -22.83
CA SER A 442 -5.07 36.37 -21.88
C SER A 442 -4.21 35.61 -20.85
N ILE A 443 -3.25 36.28 -20.23
CA ILE A 443 -2.40 35.70 -19.19
C ILE A 443 -3.23 35.41 -17.94
N TYR A 444 -4.06 36.35 -17.47
CA TYR A 444 -5.00 36.15 -16.37
C TYR A 444 -5.94 34.96 -16.62
N LYS A 445 -6.53 34.87 -17.83
CA LYS A 445 -7.43 33.75 -18.19
C LYS A 445 -6.73 32.40 -18.17
N SER A 446 -5.48 32.34 -18.63
CA SER A 446 -4.68 31.11 -18.61
C SER A 446 -4.34 30.66 -17.18
N ILE A 447 -3.95 31.61 -16.33
CA ILE A 447 -3.66 31.33 -14.91
C ILE A 447 -4.94 30.88 -14.19
N ASN A 448 -6.04 31.62 -14.32
CA ASN A 448 -7.32 31.29 -13.69
C ASN A 448 -7.89 29.95 -14.20
N GLY A 449 -7.88 29.72 -15.51
CA GLY A 449 -8.38 28.48 -16.12
C GLY A 449 -7.55 27.25 -15.74
N GLY A 450 -6.22 27.34 -15.81
CA GLY A 450 -5.32 26.26 -15.41
C GLY A 450 -5.40 25.97 -13.91
N ALA A 451 -5.42 27.00 -13.07
CA ALA A 451 -5.64 26.87 -11.63
C ALA A 451 -7.01 26.24 -11.30
N GLY A 452 -8.06 26.61 -12.03
CA GLY A 452 -9.39 26.02 -11.90
C GLY A 452 -9.38 24.52 -12.20
N ILE A 453 -8.65 24.09 -13.22
CA ILE A 453 -8.49 22.67 -13.57
C ILE A 453 -7.69 21.91 -12.50
N VAL A 454 -6.62 22.48 -11.94
CA VAL A 454 -5.86 21.88 -10.83
C VAL A 454 -6.73 21.77 -9.57
N GLY A 455 -7.39 22.86 -9.18
CA GLY A 455 -8.26 22.91 -8.00
C GLY A 455 -9.44 21.96 -8.08
N ASN A 456 -10.17 21.98 -9.20
CA ASN A 456 -11.36 21.14 -9.39
C ASN A 456 -11.01 19.65 -9.56
N ASN A 457 -9.83 19.30 -10.12
CA ASN A 457 -9.46 17.91 -10.28
C ASN A 457 -8.84 17.26 -9.04
N TYR A 458 -8.16 18.03 -8.19
CA TYR A 458 -7.38 17.49 -7.08
C TYR A 458 -7.91 17.99 -5.73
N VAL A 459 -7.70 19.27 -5.42
CA VAL A 459 -7.99 19.86 -4.10
C VAL A 459 -9.46 19.67 -3.70
N LYS A 460 -10.40 20.00 -4.59
CA LYS A 460 -11.86 19.86 -4.34
C LYS A 460 -12.39 18.43 -4.37
N LYS A 461 -11.54 17.45 -4.69
CA LYS A 461 -11.84 16.00 -4.51
C LYS A 461 -11.20 15.43 -3.23
N GLY A 462 -10.76 16.31 -2.31
CA GLY A 462 -10.06 15.92 -1.08
C GLY A 462 -8.57 15.66 -1.25
N GLN A 463 -8.01 15.72 -2.47
CA GLN A 463 -6.56 15.63 -2.69
C GLN A 463 -5.90 16.99 -2.43
N ASN A 464 -6.04 17.46 -1.18
CA ASN A 464 -5.70 18.79 -0.70
C ASN A 464 -4.35 18.88 0.02
N THR A 465 -3.44 17.92 -0.22
CA THR A 465 -2.00 17.99 0.12
C THR A 465 -1.18 17.37 -1.01
N LEU A 466 0.12 17.63 -1.07
CA LEU A 466 1.01 16.96 -2.03
C LEU A 466 1.03 15.44 -1.81
N TYR A 467 0.96 15.00 -0.55
CA TYR A 467 0.82 13.59 -0.20
C TYR A 467 -0.48 12.99 -0.76
N PHE A 468 -1.63 13.64 -0.59
CA PHE A 468 -2.90 13.14 -1.11
C PHE A 468 -2.98 13.18 -2.64
N GLN A 469 -2.32 14.14 -3.30
CA GLN A 469 -2.14 14.12 -4.76
C GLN A 469 -1.23 12.97 -5.21
N LYS A 470 -0.20 12.60 -4.44
CA LYS A 470 0.70 11.50 -4.78
C LYS A 470 0.09 10.12 -4.57
N PHE A 471 -0.61 9.87 -3.47
CA PHE A 471 -1.07 8.51 -3.11
C PHE A 471 -2.58 8.29 -3.27
N ASN A 472 -3.39 9.36 -3.23
CA ASN A 472 -4.86 9.33 -3.20
C ASN A 472 -5.47 8.27 -2.26
N VAL A 473 -5.35 8.52 -0.96
CA VAL A 473 -5.92 7.72 0.13
C VAL A 473 -7.16 8.36 0.76
N VAL A 474 -7.82 9.27 0.02
CA VAL A 474 -8.90 10.15 0.53
C VAL A 474 -10.10 10.27 -0.41
N ASN A 475 -9.93 10.29 -1.74
CA ASN A 475 -11.07 10.27 -2.65
C ASN A 475 -11.61 8.83 -2.78
N MET A 476 -12.59 8.48 -1.94
CA MET A 476 -13.20 7.14 -1.87
C MET A 476 -13.79 6.64 -3.20
N ASN A 477 -14.10 7.53 -4.15
CA ASN A 477 -14.57 7.16 -5.49
C ASN A 477 -13.44 6.67 -6.43
N SER A 478 -12.17 6.85 -6.06
CA SER A 478 -11.02 6.53 -6.92
C SER A 478 -9.72 6.21 -6.17
N ILE A 479 -9.77 5.70 -4.93
CA ILE A 479 -8.58 5.41 -4.11
C ILE A 479 -7.50 4.64 -4.87
N TYR A 480 -6.24 4.98 -4.60
CA TYR A 480 -5.07 4.41 -5.27
C TYR A 480 -4.97 4.63 -6.80
N SER A 481 -5.86 5.46 -7.35
CA SER A 481 -5.87 5.92 -8.74
C SER A 481 -6.10 7.44 -8.77
N HIS A 482 -6.00 8.08 -9.95
CA HIS A 482 -5.99 9.55 -10.05
C HIS A 482 -4.88 10.16 -9.15
N GLN A 483 -3.71 9.53 -9.16
CA GLN A 483 -2.49 10.05 -8.56
C GLN A 483 -1.83 11.02 -9.56
N TYR A 484 -1.29 12.14 -9.06
CA TYR A 484 -0.64 13.15 -9.89
C TYR A 484 0.72 12.70 -10.45
N MET A 485 1.41 11.78 -9.75
CA MET A 485 2.80 11.38 -10.05
C MET A 485 3.07 9.90 -9.80
N THR A 486 3.90 9.31 -10.66
CA THR A 486 4.44 7.95 -10.55
C THR A 486 5.61 7.85 -9.57
N ASN A 487 6.50 8.87 -9.54
CA ASN A 487 7.65 8.93 -8.62
C ASN A 487 7.20 8.85 -7.15
N VAL A 488 7.58 7.79 -6.44
CA VAL A 488 7.18 7.55 -5.03
C VAL A 488 7.66 8.66 -4.08
N GLN A 489 8.77 9.33 -4.40
CA GLN A 489 9.36 10.39 -3.58
C GLN A 489 8.83 11.80 -3.88
N ALA A 490 7.88 11.97 -4.81
CA ALA A 490 7.53 13.29 -5.32
C ALA A 490 6.99 14.25 -4.23
N ALA A 491 6.02 13.80 -3.42
CA ALA A 491 5.40 14.61 -2.38
C ALA A 491 6.43 15.15 -1.35
N MET A 492 7.31 14.29 -0.82
CA MET A 492 8.38 14.72 0.11
C MET A 492 9.41 15.66 -0.55
N SER A 493 9.63 15.54 -1.86
CA SER A 493 10.61 16.35 -2.60
C SER A 493 10.06 17.74 -2.92
N GLU A 494 8.80 17.84 -3.34
CA GLU A 494 8.11 19.11 -3.56
C GLU A 494 7.82 19.82 -2.23
N GLY A 495 7.43 19.09 -1.19
CA GLY A 495 7.31 19.62 0.17
C GLY A 495 8.62 20.25 0.68
N LYS A 496 9.77 19.59 0.45
CA LYS A 496 11.08 20.18 0.76
C LYS A 496 11.38 21.45 -0.04
N THR A 497 10.97 21.50 -1.31
CA THR A 497 11.12 22.70 -2.16
C THR A 497 10.28 23.86 -1.62
N MET A 498 9.01 23.62 -1.24
CA MET A 498 8.14 24.61 -0.59
C MET A 498 8.73 25.07 0.76
N SER A 499 9.18 24.12 1.59
CA SER A 499 9.90 24.37 2.84
C SER A 499 11.15 25.25 2.69
N THR A 500 11.77 25.26 1.51
CA THR A 500 12.94 26.10 1.18
C THR A 500 12.53 27.47 0.62
N ALA A 501 11.33 27.60 0.04
CA ALA A 501 10.78 28.85 -0.46
C ALA A 501 10.17 29.75 0.66
N TYR A 502 9.72 29.15 1.76
CA TYR A 502 9.24 29.89 2.93
C TYR A 502 10.39 30.45 3.76
N ALA A 503 10.77 31.70 3.44
CA ALA A 503 11.76 32.48 4.20
C ALA A 503 11.32 32.74 5.66
N ASP A 504 10.02 32.92 5.89
CA ASP A 504 9.42 32.93 7.21
C ASP A 504 8.55 31.68 7.42
N LYS A 505 8.89 30.91 8.46
CA LYS A 505 8.19 29.70 8.88
C LYS A 505 7.29 29.89 10.10
N SER A 506 7.26 31.09 10.72
CA SER A 506 6.36 31.39 11.85
C SER A 506 4.90 31.54 11.43
N GLN A 507 4.62 31.78 10.14
CA GLN A 507 3.27 31.71 9.57
C GLN A 507 2.49 30.46 10.04
N GLY A 508 1.22 30.64 10.40
CA GLY A 508 0.34 29.56 10.89
C GLY A 508 -0.11 28.58 9.81
N PHE A 509 0.84 27.78 9.30
CA PHE A 509 0.61 26.75 8.31
C PHE A 509 -0.32 25.65 8.82
N ILE A 510 -1.19 25.15 7.95
CA ILE A 510 -2.14 24.07 8.26
C ILE A 510 -1.67 22.79 7.56
N PHE A 511 -1.34 21.76 8.33
CA PHE A 511 -0.86 20.47 7.83
C PHE A 511 -1.93 19.38 8.02
N ARG A 512 -2.41 18.82 6.91
CA ARG A 512 -3.40 17.73 6.88
C ARG A 512 -2.67 16.39 6.75
N ILE A 513 -2.47 15.72 7.87
CA ILE A 513 -1.58 14.56 7.99
C ILE A 513 -2.42 13.26 7.94
N PRO A 514 -2.09 12.29 7.07
CA PRO A 514 -2.83 11.02 6.99
C PRO A 514 -2.71 10.20 8.28
N VAL A 515 -3.79 9.55 8.67
CA VAL A 515 -3.82 8.50 9.70
C VAL A 515 -4.45 7.25 9.09
N TYR A 516 -3.81 6.10 9.29
CA TYR A 516 -4.24 4.78 8.81
C TYR A 516 -4.52 3.84 9.99
N SER A 517 -5.41 2.87 9.82
CA SER A 517 -5.56 1.79 10.81
C SER A 517 -4.45 0.75 10.65
N ASN A 518 -4.12 0.03 11.72
CA ASN A 518 -3.14 -1.06 11.76
C ASN A 518 -1.73 -0.69 11.24
N MET A 519 -1.30 0.56 11.42
CA MET A 519 0.09 0.95 11.19
C MET A 519 1.06 0.21 12.13
N PRO A 520 2.32 -0.01 11.73
CA PRO A 520 3.35 -0.51 12.64
C PRO A 520 3.56 0.43 13.82
N GLU A 521 3.88 -0.12 14.99
CA GLU A 521 4.04 0.60 16.26
C GLU A 521 5.01 1.79 16.14
N SER A 522 6.21 1.52 15.60
CA SER A 522 7.21 2.53 15.21
C SER A 522 7.03 2.97 13.75
N ALA A 523 7.65 4.11 13.39
CA ALA A 523 7.76 4.55 12.01
C ALA A 523 8.51 3.50 11.15
N VAL A 524 8.04 3.25 9.93
CA VAL A 524 8.68 2.31 9.00
C VAL A 524 10.07 2.82 8.61
N THR A 525 11.12 2.09 8.98
CA THR A 525 12.51 2.40 8.59
C THR A 525 12.87 1.79 7.24
N PHE A 526 13.87 2.37 6.55
CA PHE A 526 14.45 1.81 5.33
C PHE A 526 15.98 1.80 5.37
N SER A 527 16.58 0.67 4.99
CA SER A 527 18.02 0.47 4.88
C SER A 527 18.40 -0.04 3.48
N ASP A 528 19.58 0.35 2.99
CA ASP A 528 20.09 -0.17 1.73
C ASP A 528 20.71 -1.56 1.93
N SER A 529 19.91 -2.60 1.69
CA SER A 529 20.39 -3.98 1.64
C SER A 529 21.14 -4.33 0.36
N GLY A 530 21.23 -3.44 -0.63
CA GLY A 530 21.88 -3.71 -1.90
C GLY A 530 21.15 -4.74 -2.77
N ASN A 531 21.89 -5.38 -3.69
CA ASN A 531 21.31 -6.29 -4.69
C ASN A 531 20.80 -7.60 -4.06
N PRO A 532 19.52 -7.99 -4.26
CA PRO A 532 18.93 -9.19 -3.67
C PRO A 532 19.07 -10.47 -4.52
N ASN A 533 19.75 -10.40 -5.67
CA ASN A 533 19.80 -11.53 -6.60
C ASN A 533 20.78 -12.60 -6.12
N ASN A 534 20.21 -13.75 -5.76
CA ASN A 534 20.91 -14.95 -5.30
C ASN A 534 20.87 -16.10 -6.33
N TRP A 535 20.62 -15.80 -7.61
CA TRP A 535 20.60 -16.81 -8.65
C TRP A 535 22.03 -17.08 -9.15
N LEU A 536 22.25 -18.31 -9.61
CA LEU A 536 23.41 -18.65 -10.43
C LEU A 536 23.11 -18.34 -11.92
N SER A 537 24.10 -17.80 -12.62
CA SER A 537 24.16 -17.70 -14.08
C SER A 537 24.68 -18.99 -14.72
N SER A 538 25.44 -19.79 -13.97
CA SER A 538 25.88 -21.12 -14.38
C SER A 538 26.02 -22.08 -13.18
N LEU A 539 25.77 -23.35 -13.45
CA LEU A 539 26.12 -24.50 -12.60
C LEU A 539 26.52 -25.64 -13.52
N SER A 540 27.63 -26.33 -13.25
CA SER A 540 28.16 -27.38 -14.12
C SER A 540 28.96 -28.43 -13.36
N VAL A 541 29.07 -29.62 -13.93
CA VAL A 541 30.03 -30.65 -13.51
C VAL A 541 30.96 -30.93 -14.68
N SER A 542 32.27 -30.85 -14.46
CA SER A 542 33.28 -30.94 -15.52
C SER A 542 33.22 -32.30 -16.23
N GLY A 543 32.87 -32.28 -17.52
CA GLY A 543 32.69 -33.48 -18.35
C GLY A 543 31.25 -34.06 -18.39
N TYR A 544 30.31 -33.53 -17.61
CA TYR A 544 28.96 -34.11 -17.46
C TYR A 544 27.84 -33.08 -17.59
N GLY A 545 26.76 -33.47 -18.27
CA GLY A 545 25.52 -32.70 -18.31
C GLY A 545 24.70 -32.88 -17.02
N LEU A 546 24.19 -31.78 -16.47
CA LEU A 546 23.18 -31.83 -15.41
C LEU A 546 21.84 -32.36 -15.99
N THR A 547 21.11 -33.12 -15.18
CA THR A 547 19.71 -33.50 -15.43
C THR A 547 18.83 -32.95 -14.32
N PRO A 548 17.89 -32.01 -14.59
CA PRO A 548 17.67 -31.33 -15.88
C PRO A 548 18.85 -30.42 -16.28
N SER A 549 18.88 -29.95 -17.53
CA SER A 549 19.83 -28.91 -17.95
C SER A 549 19.67 -27.66 -17.08
N PHE A 550 20.78 -26.97 -16.77
CA PHE A 550 20.79 -25.85 -15.82
C PHE A 550 19.77 -24.75 -16.15
N GLN A 551 18.99 -24.34 -15.15
CA GLN A 551 18.07 -23.20 -15.18
C GLN A 551 18.14 -22.47 -13.83
N GLY A 552 18.41 -21.16 -13.80
CA GLY A 552 18.65 -20.42 -12.53
C GLY A 552 17.51 -20.48 -11.50
N ALA A 553 16.28 -20.77 -11.92
CA ALA A 553 15.13 -20.97 -11.03
C ALA A 553 15.10 -22.36 -10.36
N VAL A 554 15.66 -23.39 -11.00
CA VAL A 554 15.64 -24.79 -10.53
C VAL A 554 16.81 -25.02 -9.59
N THR A 555 16.52 -25.52 -8.39
CA THR A 555 17.50 -25.80 -7.33
C THR A 555 18.12 -27.20 -7.41
N ASP A 556 17.40 -28.17 -7.96
CA ASP A 556 17.75 -29.59 -7.79
C ASP A 556 18.15 -30.27 -9.11
N TYR A 557 19.30 -30.93 -9.07
CA TYR A 557 19.96 -31.54 -10.22
C TYR A 557 20.48 -32.94 -9.89
N SER A 558 20.73 -33.71 -10.94
CA SER A 558 21.35 -35.03 -10.87
C SER A 558 22.42 -35.20 -11.95
N VAL A 559 23.43 -36.01 -11.65
CA VAL A 559 24.47 -36.47 -12.59
C VAL A 559 24.75 -37.94 -12.28
N ILE A 560 24.89 -38.78 -13.31
CA ILE A 560 25.48 -40.12 -13.17
C ILE A 560 26.90 -40.09 -13.74
N VAL A 561 27.85 -40.64 -12.97
CA VAL A 561 29.25 -40.83 -13.39
C VAL A 561 29.63 -42.31 -13.31
N GLY A 562 30.62 -42.73 -14.11
CA GLY A 562 31.10 -44.11 -14.17
C GLY A 562 31.77 -44.59 -12.87
N THR A 563 32.08 -45.88 -12.82
CA THR A 563 32.63 -46.53 -11.62
C THR A 563 34.05 -46.02 -11.32
N GLU A 564 34.80 -45.71 -12.37
CA GLU A 564 36.16 -45.15 -12.36
C GLU A 564 36.25 -43.70 -11.84
N VAL A 565 35.13 -42.98 -11.78
CA VAL A 565 35.10 -41.53 -11.50
C VAL A 565 35.15 -41.26 -10.00
N SER A 566 36.36 -41.32 -9.43
CA SER A 566 36.62 -41.11 -8.00
C SER A 566 36.47 -39.67 -7.52
N SER A 567 36.42 -38.70 -8.43
CA SER A 567 36.19 -37.28 -8.11
C SER A 567 35.62 -36.52 -9.31
N ILE A 568 35.01 -35.37 -9.04
CA ILE A 568 34.54 -34.41 -10.05
C ILE A 568 34.89 -32.98 -9.65
N ASN A 569 34.84 -32.05 -10.60
CA ASN A 569 34.93 -30.62 -10.33
C ASN A 569 33.60 -29.93 -10.70
N VAL A 570 33.04 -29.19 -9.74
CA VAL A 570 31.77 -28.45 -9.85
C VAL A 570 32.07 -26.97 -10.06
N GLY A 571 31.62 -26.44 -11.21
CA GLY A 571 31.70 -25.02 -11.55
C GLY A 571 30.38 -24.31 -11.27
N ALA A 572 30.46 -23.04 -10.86
CA ALA A 572 29.29 -22.18 -10.69
C ALA A 572 29.65 -20.70 -10.85
N SER A 573 28.67 -19.85 -11.15
CA SER A 573 28.82 -18.39 -11.21
C SER A 573 27.50 -17.70 -10.87
N ALA A 574 27.53 -16.57 -10.17
CA ALA A 574 26.33 -15.79 -9.84
C ALA A 574 25.79 -14.99 -11.05
N VAL A 575 24.53 -14.55 -11.00
CA VAL A 575 24.00 -13.54 -11.93
C VAL A 575 24.42 -12.13 -11.51
N ALA A 576 24.35 -11.80 -10.22
CA ALA A 576 24.75 -10.49 -9.71
C ALA A 576 26.27 -10.43 -9.41
N PRO A 577 27.02 -9.43 -9.93
CA PRO A 577 28.47 -9.30 -9.71
C PRO A 577 28.92 -9.11 -8.25
N LYS A 578 27.99 -8.87 -7.32
CA LYS A 578 28.26 -8.70 -5.88
C LYS A 578 27.77 -9.87 -5.02
N ALA A 579 27.20 -10.91 -5.62
CA ALA A 579 26.79 -12.12 -4.91
C ALA A 579 27.98 -13.08 -4.75
N GLY A 580 28.15 -13.64 -3.55
CA GLY A 580 29.15 -14.66 -3.27
C GLY A 580 28.64 -16.06 -3.61
N VAL A 581 29.51 -16.93 -4.11
CA VAL A 581 29.21 -18.34 -4.39
C VAL A 581 30.13 -19.24 -3.57
N SER A 582 29.55 -20.22 -2.89
CA SER A 582 30.25 -21.26 -2.13
C SER A 582 29.79 -22.66 -2.54
N GLY A 583 30.60 -23.69 -2.28
CA GLY A 583 30.31 -25.08 -2.68
C GLY A 583 30.67 -25.45 -4.13
N ALA A 584 31.19 -24.51 -4.92
CA ALA A 584 31.93 -24.86 -6.14
C ALA A 584 33.34 -25.35 -5.77
N GLY A 585 33.89 -26.30 -6.53
CA GLY A 585 35.19 -26.92 -6.25
C GLY A 585 35.28 -28.40 -6.63
N THR A 586 36.37 -29.06 -6.22
CA THR A 586 36.59 -30.49 -6.46
C THR A 586 36.07 -31.33 -5.31
N TYR A 587 35.27 -32.36 -5.63
CA TYR A 587 34.67 -33.29 -4.68
C TYR A 587 35.11 -34.71 -4.96
N ALA A 588 35.58 -35.42 -3.94
CA ALA A 588 35.75 -36.87 -3.97
C ALA A 588 34.37 -37.55 -3.90
N LEU A 589 34.20 -38.67 -4.60
CA LEU A 589 32.92 -39.37 -4.72
C LEU A 589 32.99 -40.78 -4.12
N ASN A 590 32.13 -41.05 -3.15
CA ASN A 590 31.78 -42.41 -2.75
C ASN A 590 30.94 -43.07 -3.84
N TYR A 591 30.86 -44.39 -3.86
CA TYR A 591 29.86 -45.08 -4.69
C TYR A 591 28.43 -44.82 -4.17
N GLY A 592 27.45 -44.79 -5.08
CA GLY A 592 26.10 -44.33 -4.75
C GLY A 592 25.93 -42.82 -4.90
N ASN A 593 24.94 -42.24 -4.22
CA ASN A 593 24.65 -40.80 -4.32
C ASN A 593 25.55 -39.95 -3.41
N ASN A 594 26.10 -38.86 -3.97
CA ASN A 594 26.86 -37.83 -3.27
C ASN A 594 26.12 -36.50 -3.48
N ALA A 595 25.50 -35.96 -2.42
CA ALA A 595 24.83 -34.67 -2.50
C ALA A 595 25.83 -33.52 -2.33
N ILE A 596 25.89 -32.61 -3.30
CA ILE A 596 26.76 -31.43 -3.31
C ILE A 596 25.91 -30.17 -3.34
N ASN A 597 26.09 -29.30 -2.34
CA ASN A 597 25.31 -28.07 -2.19
C ASN A 597 26.15 -26.85 -2.58
N VAL A 598 25.76 -26.19 -3.67
CA VAL A 598 26.33 -24.90 -4.12
C VAL A 598 25.40 -23.78 -3.66
N THR A 599 25.88 -22.82 -2.89
CA THR A 599 25.05 -21.73 -2.36
C THR A 599 25.49 -20.39 -2.92
N CYS A 600 24.54 -19.65 -3.48
CA CYS A 600 24.71 -18.26 -3.90
C CYS A 600 24.08 -17.34 -2.85
N VAL A 601 24.84 -16.35 -2.37
CA VAL A 601 24.42 -15.37 -1.36
C VAL A 601 24.49 -13.98 -1.98
N SER A 602 23.35 -13.34 -2.11
CA SER A 602 23.22 -11.99 -2.66
C SER A 602 23.82 -10.92 -1.74
N GLN A 603 23.94 -9.68 -2.23
CA GLN A 603 24.43 -8.55 -1.42
C GLN A 603 23.50 -8.26 -0.23
N SER A 604 22.19 -8.56 -0.34
CA SER A 604 21.22 -8.44 0.76
C SER A 604 21.29 -9.55 1.81
N GLY A 605 22.25 -10.48 1.69
CA GLY A 605 22.33 -11.68 2.54
C GLY A 605 21.28 -12.75 2.20
N SER A 606 20.34 -12.48 1.30
CA SER A 606 19.37 -13.48 0.82
C SER A 606 20.13 -14.58 0.09
N ALA A 607 19.94 -15.84 0.50
CA ALA A 607 20.68 -17.00 -0.01
C ALA A 607 19.79 -17.96 -0.80
N LYS A 608 20.39 -18.70 -1.74
CA LYS A 608 19.75 -19.80 -2.48
C LYS A 608 20.77 -20.92 -2.65
N THR A 609 20.38 -22.13 -2.26
CA THR A 609 21.20 -23.34 -2.42
C THR A 609 20.70 -24.15 -3.61
N TYR A 610 21.64 -24.68 -4.37
CA TYR A 610 21.46 -25.57 -5.50
C TYR A 610 22.11 -26.92 -5.17
N THR A 611 21.36 -28.01 -5.30
CA THR A 611 21.77 -29.37 -4.92
C THR A 611 22.06 -30.19 -6.16
N ILE A 612 23.27 -30.74 -6.27
CA ILE A 612 23.63 -31.73 -7.29
C ILE A 612 23.73 -33.11 -6.63
N ASN A 613 22.87 -34.04 -7.04
CA ASN A 613 22.91 -35.45 -6.65
C ASN A 613 23.81 -36.21 -7.62
N VAL A 614 25.06 -36.45 -7.22
CA VAL A 614 26.08 -37.10 -8.06
C VAL A 614 26.15 -38.58 -7.72
N VAL A 615 25.51 -39.37 -8.58
CA VAL A 615 25.40 -40.82 -8.47
C VAL A 615 26.59 -41.47 -9.18
N ARG A 616 27.61 -41.87 -8.41
CA ARG A 616 28.71 -42.70 -8.91
C ARG A 616 28.24 -44.15 -8.97
N GLN A 617 28.33 -44.77 -10.15
CA GLN A 617 27.95 -46.17 -10.32
C GLN A 617 28.81 -47.07 -9.43
N GLN A 618 28.19 -48.04 -8.75
CA GLN A 618 28.92 -49.15 -8.12
C GLN A 618 29.64 -49.97 -9.20
N PRO A 619 30.77 -50.62 -8.90
CA PRO A 619 31.21 -51.76 -9.69
C PRO A 619 30.06 -52.76 -9.81
N ALA A 620 29.97 -53.48 -10.93
CA ALA A 620 29.11 -54.65 -10.97
C ALA A 620 29.52 -55.59 -9.83
N ALA A 621 28.58 -56.07 -9.03
CA ALA A 621 28.85 -57.13 -8.08
C ALA A 621 29.42 -58.32 -8.85
N ASP A 622 30.50 -58.92 -8.35
CA ASP A 622 31.14 -60.07 -8.99
C ASP A 622 30.30 -61.35 -8.76
N ASN A 623 29.12 -61.35 -9.37
CA ASN A 623 28.28 -62.53 -9.51
C ASN A 623 28.82 -63.42 -10.65
N THR A 624 30.10 -63.78 -10.56
CA THR A 624 30.66 -64.96 -11.25
C THR A 624 30.20 -66.29 -10.63
N GLN A 625 29.05 -66.28 -9.94
CA GLN A 625 28.14 -67.43 -10.05
C GLN A 625 27.66 -67.54 -11.50
N THR A 626 28.44 -68.27 -12.29
CA THR A 626 27.90 -69.11 -13.36
C THR A 626 26.67 -69.86 -12.82
N PRO A 627 25.56 -69.95 -13.57
CA PRO A 627 24.42 -70.75 -13.14
C PRO A 627 24.88 -72.17 -12.83
N GLU A 628 24.72 -72.62 -11.57
CA GLU A 628 25.00 -74.01 -11.24
C GLU A 628 24.01 -74.88 -12.02
N SER A 629 24.55 -75.73 -12.90
CA SER A 629 23.77 -76.61 -13.77
C SER A 629 23.19 -77.83 -13.01
N GLY A 630 22.77 -77.63 -11.76
CA GLY A 630 22.09 -78.60 -10.90
C GLY A 630 20.65 -78.16 -10.65
N GLY A 631 19.68 -79.02 -10.96
CA GLY A 631 18.27 -78.72 -10.72
C GLY A 631 17.95 -78.68 -9.21
N THR A 632 17.31 -77.61 -8.74
CA THR A 632 16.89 -77.46 -7.35
C THR A 632 15.76 -78.43 -7.04
N THR A 633 15.99 -79.44 -6.20
CA THR A 633 14.93 -80.34 -5.74
C THR A 633 13.96 -79.61 -4.82
N VAL A 634 12.68 -79.55 -5.20
CA VAL A 634 11.62 -78.81 -4.50
C VAL A 634 10.60 -79.73 -3.82
N ALA A 635 10.52 -80.99 -4.24
CA ALA A 635 9.82 -82.08 -3.57
C ALA A 635 10.48 -83.41 -3.97
N ASP A 636 10.10 -84.51 -3.31
CA ASP A 636 10.57 -85.84 -3.70
C ASP A 636 10.22 -86.14 -5.17
N GLY A 637 11.20 -86.57 -5.96
CA GLY A 637 11.09 -86.78 -7.41
C GLY A 637 10.90 -85.52 -8.29
N VAL A 638 10.87 -84.29 -7.74
CA VAL A 638 10.62 -83.04 -8.47
C VAL A 638 11.75 -82.04 -8.27
N SER A 639 12.50 -81.79 -9.35
CA SER A 639 13.60 -80.82 -9.37
C SER A 639 13.41 -79.80 -10.49
N VAL A 640 13.60 -78.52 -10.18
CA VAL A 640 13.44 -77.38 -11.10
C VAL A 640 14.78 -77.02 -11.73
N SER A 641 14.82 -76.88 -13.06
CA SER A 641 15.96 -76.27 -13.76
C SER A 641 15.49 -75.26 -14.80
N THR A 642 16.28 -74.21 -15.01
CA THR A 642 15.91 -73.10 -15.89
C THR A 642 17.14 -72.33 -16.39
N SER A 643 16.98 -71.58 -17.49
CA SER A 643 17.96 -70.60 -17.98
C SER A 643 17.89 -69.25 -17.26
N TYR A 644 16.88 -69.04 -16.42
CA TYR A 644 16.68 -67.83 -15.61
C TYR A 644 17.46 -67.85 -14.28
N LYS A 645 17.65 -66.69 -13.66
CA LYS A 645 18.30 -66.55 -12.35
C LYS A 645 17.32 -66.96 -11.25
N LEU A 646 17.45 -68.18 -10.74
CA LEU A 646 16.57 -68.75 -9.71
C LEU A 646 17.17 -68.55 -8.30
N GLY A 647 16.44 -67.89 -7.41
CA GLY A 647 16.77 -67.80 -5.98
C GLY A 647 15.74 -68.52 -5.10
N ASP A 648 15.90 -68.50 -3.78
CA ASP A 648 15.04 -69.26 -2.84
C ASP A 648 13.54 -68.94 -2.95
N THR A 649 13.20 -67.70 -3.28
CA THR A 649 11.82 -67.17 -3.30
C THR A 649 11.47 -66.38 -4.55
N VAL A 650 12.45 -66.06 -5.40
CA VAL A 650 12.30 -65.18 -6.57
C VAL A 650 12.97 -65.76 -7.82
N ILE A 651 12.55 -65.28 -8.98
CA ILE A 651 13.15 -65.59 -10.28
C ILE A 651 13.33 -64.31 -11.10
N THR A 652 14.53 -64.09 -11.64
CA THR A 652 14.92 -62.90 -12.43
C THR A 652 15.61 -63.33 -13.74
N GLY A 653 16.02 -62.38 -14.60
CA GLY A 653 16.56 -62.68 -15.93
C GLY A 653 15.51 -62.87 -17.02
N ILE A 654 14.23 -62.66 -16.72
CA ILE A 654 13.15 -62.67 -17.72
C ILE A 654 13.14 -61.32 -18.44
N THR A 655 13.32 -61.33 -19.77
CA THR A 655 13.28 -60.11 -20.59
C THR A 655 11.88 -59.47 -20.56
N PRO A 656 11.75 -58.15 -20.41
CA PRO A 656 10.47 -57.44 -20.56
C PRO A 656 9.73 -57.82 -21.85
N GLY A 657 8.43 -58.04 -21.75
CA GLY A 657 7.54 -58.44 -22.85
C GLY A 657 7.49 -59.95 -23.13
N THR A 658 8.23 -60.79 -22.40
CA THR A 658 8.22 -62.25 -22.60
C THR A 658 6.86 -62.87 -22.24
N GLY A 659 6.29 -63.66 -23.15
CA GLY A 659 5.03 -64.37 -22.93
C GLY A 659 5.18 -65.59 -22.01
N ALA A 660 4.13 -65.93 -21.26
CA ALA A 660 4.13 -67.03 -20.30
C ALA A 660 4.52 -68.39 -20.91
N SER A 661 4.11 -68.67 -22.14
CA SER A 661 4.52 -69.87 -22.88
C SER A 661 6.04 -69.92 -23.16
N SER A 662 6.65 -68.79 -23.47
CA SER A 662 8.11 -68.66 -23.67
C SER A 662 8.90 -68.77 -22.37
N VAL A 663 8.34 -68.29 -21.25
CA VAL A 663 8.91 -68.50 -19.91
C VAL A 663 8.85 -69.98 -19.53
N LEU A 664 7.70 -70.64 -19.70
CA LEU A 664 7.53 -72.06 -19.40
C LEU A 664 8.43 -72.96 -20.27
N ALA A 665 8.65 -72.62 -21.54
CA ALA A 665 9.59 -73.33 -22.40
C ALA A 665 11.06 -73.29 -21.91
N ASN A 666 11.38 -72.40 -20.97
CA ASN A 666 12.69 -72.25 -20.34
C ASN A 666 12.75 -72.81 -18.90
N ILE A 667 11.74 -73.57 -18.46
CA ILE A 667 11.68 -74.16 -17.11
C ILE A 667 11.29 -75.65 -17.20
N SER A 668 12.13 -76.53 -16.66
CA SER A 668 11.83 -77.95 -16.45
C SER A 668 11.54 -78.22 -14.97
N ALA A 669 10.69 -79.21 -14.67
CA ALA A 669 10.35 -79.65 -13.31
C ALA A 669 10.47 -81.17 -13.10
N GLY A 670 11.19 -81.87 -13.99
CA GLY A 670 11.34 -83.34 -13.91
C GLY A 670 10.01 -84.07 -14.07
N SER A 671 9.52 -84.70 -13.00
CA SER A 671 8.20 -85.36 -12.96
C SER A 671 7.03 -84.42 -12.65
N GLY A 672 7.31 -83.19 -12.22
CA GLY A 672 6.30 -82.18 -11.89
C GLY A 672 5.81 -81.37 -13.10
N THR A 673 4.88 -80.45 -12.84
CA THR A 673 4.39 -79.48 -13.84
C THR A 673 4.57 -78.04 -13.35
N VAL A 674 4.69 -77.08 -14.28
CA VAL A 674 4.91 -75.66 -13.97
C VAL A 674 3.80 -74.82 -14.59
N LYS A 675 3.35 -73.79 -13.88
CA LYS A 675 2.44 -72.76 -14.38
C LYS A 675 2.98 -71.36 -14.08
N VAL A 676 2.66 -70.40 -14.94
CA VAL A 676 2.73 -68.97 -14.58
C VAL A 676 1.37 -68.58 -14.03
N LEU A 677 1.35 -68.02 -12.82
CA LEU A 677 0.17 -67.42 -12.21
C LEU A 677 0.36 -65.90 -12.11
N LYS A 678 -0.73 -65.15 -12.04
CA LYS A 678 -0.73 -63.74 -11.65
C LYS A 678 -0.59 -63.62 -10.12
N ALA A 679 -0.49 -62.39 -9.62
CA ALA A 679 -0.43 -62.11 -8.18
C ALA A 679 -1.64 -62.67 -7.40
N ASP A 680 -2.81 -62.78 -8.05
CA ASP A 680 -4.07 -63.32 -7.49
C ASP A 680 -4.16 -64.87 -7.51
N GLY A 681 -3.13 -65.56 -8.01
CA GLY A 681 -3.11 -67.03 -8.13
C GLY A 681 -3.86 -67.59 -9.35
N THR A 682 -4.51 -66.75 -10.17
CA THR A 682 -5.09 -67.20 -11.44
C THR A 682 -4.01 -67.40 -12.50
N GLU A 683 -4.21 -68.36 -13.41
CA GLU A 683 -3.23 -68.67 -14.45
C GLU A 683 -3.03 -67.49 -15.42
N ASN A 684 -1.77 -67.23 -15.79
CA ASN A 684 -1.40 -66.22 -16.76
C ASN A 684 -0.94 -66.85 -18.08
N THR A 685 -1.57 -66.46 -19.17
CA THR A 685 -1.24 -66.86 -20.54
C THR A 685 -0.70 -65.71 -21.39
N GLY A 686 -0.65 -64.48 -20.84
CA GLY A 686 -0.18 -63.26 -21.51
C GLY A 686 1.31 -63.00 -21.32
N ALA A 687 1.70 -61.73 -21.31
CA ALA A 687 3.03 -61.30 -20.89
C ALA A 687 3.26 -61.59 -19.40
N VAL A 688 4.48 -61.97 -19.03
CA VAL A 688 4.89 -62.13 -17.64
C VAL A 688 5.49 -60.81 -17.14
N GLY A 689 5.05 -60.38 -15.96
CA GLY A 689 5.52 -59.15 -15.30
C GLY A 689 5.81 -59.34 -13.82
N THR A 690 6.36 -58.33 -13.18
CA THR A 690 6.70 -58.35 -11.74
C THR A 690 5.49 -58.71 -10.87
N GLY A 691 5.71 -59.59 -9.90
CA GLY A 691 4.65 -60.12 -9.02
C GLY A 691 3.77 -61.22 -9.64
N ASN A 692 4.06 -61.63 -10.89
CA ASN A 692 3.66 -62.96 -11.38
C ASN A 692 4.40 -64.05 -10.58
N LYS A 693 3.93 -65.28 -10.68
CA LYS A 693 4.39 -66.41 -9.86
C LYS A 693 4.69 -67.62 -10.73
N ILE A 694 5.88 -68.19 -10.61
CA ILE A 694 6.21 -69.50 -11.17
C ILE A 694 5.82 -70.54 -10.13
N ALA A 695 4.74 -71.27 -10.40
CA ALA A 695 4.15 -72.26 -9.50
C ALA A 695 4.48 -73.68 -9.98
N VAL A 696 5.09 -74.50 -9.11
CA VAL A 696 5.57 -75.85 -9.41
C VAL A 696 4.75 -76.88 -8.63
N TYR A 697 4.26 -77.89 -9.34
CA TYR A 697 3.31 -78.87 -8.81
C TYR A 697 3.87 -80.30 -8.91
N ALA A 698 3.78 -81.06 -7.81
CA ALA A 698 4.01 -82.50 -7.77
C ALA A 698 2.66 -83.22 -7.67
N ASN A 699 2.35 -84.12 -8.60
CA ASN A 699 1.07 -84.86 -8.63
C ASN A 699 -0.18 -83.97 -8.47
N GLY A 700 -0.16 -82.76 -9.07
CA GLY A 700 -1.24 -81.77 -8.97
C GLY A 700 -1.27 -80.93 -7.69
N THR A 701 -0.41 -81.22 -6.70
CA THR A 701 -0.26 -80.42 -5.47
C THR A 701 0.84 -79.38 -5.63
N LEU A 702 0.57 -78.13 -5.25
CA LEU A 702 1.58 -77.05 -5.28
C LEU A 702 2.68 -77.35 -4.25
N VAL A 703 3.94 -77.46 -4.69
CA VAL A 703 5.10 -77.75 -3.81
C VAL A 703 6.06 -76.58 -3.67
N LYS A 704 6.15 -75.70 -4.67
CA LYS A 704 7.01 -74.50 -4.62
C LYS A 704 6.43 -73.39 -5.47
N GLN A 705 6.70 -72.15 -5.06
CA GLN A 705 6.37 -70.95 -5.80
C GLN A 705 7.56 -69.99 -5.75
N TYR A 706 7.82 -69.29 -6.86
CA TYR A 706 8.81 -68.22 -6.96
C TYR A 706 8.13 -66.96 -7.51
N ASP A 707 8.38 -65.81 -6.89
CA ASP A 707 7.87 -64.52 -7.37
C ASP A 707 8.76 -63.98 -8.49
N VAL A 708 8.16 -63.56 -9.60
CA VAL A 708 8.86 -62.97 -10.74
C VAL A 708 9.25 -61.53 -10.41
N VAL A 709 10.51 -61.19 -10.66
CA VAL A 709 11.04 -59.82 -10.60
C VAL A 709 11.66 -59.49 -11.96
N ILE A 710 11.12 -58.46 -12.61
CA ILE A 710 11.70 -57.84 -13.81
C ILE A 710 12.13 -56.43 -13.39
N TYR A 711 13.44 -56.17 -13.33
CA TYR A 711 13.97 -54.89 -12.89
C TYR A 711 13.53 -53.78 -13.84
N GLY A 712 12.84 -52.76 -13.29
CA GLY A 712 12.21 -51.67 -14.03
C GLY A 712 10.71 -51.84 -14.30
N ASP A 713 10.16 -53.05 -14.22
CA ASP A 713 8.71 -53.30 -14.26
C ASP A 713 8.15 -53.20 -12.82
N ILE A 714 7.59 -52.04 -12.50
CA ILE A 714 7.16 -51.66 -11.15
C ILE A 714 5.64 -51.71 -11.03
N ASN A 715 4.92 -51.59 -12.16
CA ASN A 715 3.47 -51.75 -12.22
C ASN A 715 3.02 -53.23 -12.37
N GLY A 716 3.90 -54.13 -12.81
CA GLY A 716 3.63 -55.56 -13.03
C GLY A 716 3.05 -55.91 -14.41
N ASP A 717 3.08 -55.00 -15.38
CA ASP A 717 2.50 -55.20 -16.73
C ASP A 717 3.42 -55.94 -17.71
N GLY A 718 4.65 -56.25 -17.29
CA GLY A 718 5.66 -56.96 -18.06
C GLY A 718 6.48 -56.04 -18.97
N LYS A 719 6.45 -54.72 -18.74
CA LYS A 719 7.16 -53.71 -19.53
C LYS A 719 7.87 -52.73 -18.62
N ILE A 720 8.79 -51.95 -19.18
CA ILE A 720 9.48 -50.87 -18.49
C ILE A 720 9.07 -49.57 -19.18
N SER A 721 8.35 -48.70 -18.47
CA SER A 721 7.58 -47.62 -19.09
C SER A 721 7.52 -46.34 -18.25
N VAL A 722 6.92 -45.28 -18.82
CA VAL A 722 6.61 -44.04 -18.08
C VAL A 722 5.63 -44.24 -16.92
N VAL A 723 4.88 -45.34 -16.88
CA VAL A 723 4.02 -45.68 -15.73
C VAL A 723 4.87 -46.08 -14.53
N ASP A 724 5.91 -46.88 -14.76
CA ASP A 724 6.87 -47.33 -13.76
C ASP A 724 7.67 -46.16 -13.20
N LEU A 725 8.04 -45.20 -14.06
CA LEU A 725 8.67 -43.95 -13.64
C LEU A 725 7.81 -43.19 -12.62
N VAL A 726 6.48 -43.14 -12.81
CA VAL A 726 5.54 -42.50 -11.87
C VAL A 726 5.40 -43.33 -10.59
N MET A 727 5.42 -44.66 -10.66
CA MET A 727 5.38 -45.52 -9.46
C MET A 727 6.66 -45.38 -8.62
N MET A 728 7.83 -45.32 -9.27
CA MET A 728 9.13 -45.02 -8.66
C MET A 728 9.14 -43.64 -7.97
N GLN A 729 8.65 -42.60 -8.66
CA GLN A 729 8.51 -41.27 -8.06
C GLN A 729 7.59 -41.29 -6.84
N LYS A 730 6.46 -41.99 -6.90
CA LYS A 730 5.53 -42.10 -5.75
C LYS A 730 6.17 -42.78 -4.53
N GLN A 731 6.97 -43.82 -4.75
CA GLN A 731 7.75 -44.51 -3.71
C GLN A 731 8.77 -43.56 -3.06
N ILE A 732 9.58 -42.87 -3.87
CA ILE A 732 10.62 -41.95 -3.39
C ILE A 732 10.02 -40.75 -2.62
N LEU A 733 8.84 -40.28 -3.05
CA LEU A 733 8.08 -39.22 -2.37
C LEU A 733 7.27 -39.72 -1.15
N GLY A 734 7.31 -41.01 -0.81
CA GLY A 734 6.55 -41.60 0.30
C GLY A 734 5.02 -41.62 0.11
N THR A 735 4.54 -41.27 -1.09
CA THR A 735 3.10 -41.21 -1.44
C THR A 735 2.49 -42.56 -1.84
N SER A 736 3.33 -43.58 -1.96
CA SER A 736 2.98 -44.99 -2.13
C SER A 736 4.06 -45.82 -1.45
N GLN A 737 3.75 -47.05 -1.04
CA GLN A 737 4.77 -48.01 -0.58
C GLN A 737 4.71 -49.29 -1.40
N LEU A 738 5.81 -49.58 -2.09
CA LEU A 738 6.07 -50.83 -2.79
C LEU A 738 6.54 -51.90 -1.80
N SER A 739 6.23 -53.16 -2.08
CA SER A 739 6.63 -54.30 -1.24
C SER A 739 6.85 -55.57 -2.07
N GLY A 740 7.58 -56.53 -1.51
CA GLY A 740 7.89 -57.80 -2.17
C GLY A 740 8.57 -57.60 -3.53
N ALA A 741 8.11 -58.36 -4.54
CA ALA A 741 8.63 -58.31 -5.91
C ALA A 741 8.65 -56.88 -6.51
N TYR A 742 7.66 -56.04 -6.20
CA TYR A 742 7.58 -54.66 -6.72
C TYR A 742 8.63 -53.72 -6.11
N ALA A 743 9.04 -53.98 -4.86
CA ALA A 743 10.16 -53.25 -4.25
C ALA A 743 11.50 -53.73 -4.84
N ALA A 744 11.66 -55.04 -5.07
CA ALA A 744 12.85 -55.60 -5.70
C ALA A 744 13.03 -55.12 -7.16
N ALA A 745 11.95 -55.07 -7.94
CA ALA A 745 11.98 -54.54 -9.31
C ALA A 745 12.30 -53.03 -9.38
N ALA A 746 11.99 -52.29 -8.32
CA ALA A 746 12.31 -50.87 -8.19
C ALA A 746 13.74 -50.60 -7.65
N ASP A 747 14.39 -51.57 -7.00
CA ASP A 747 15.83 -51.56 -6.71
C ASP A 747 16.64 -52.00 -7.94
N ILE A 748 16.50 -51.23 -9.03
CA ILE A 748 17.15 -51.46 -10.32
C ILE A 748 18.68 -51.49 -10.18
N SER A 749 19.20 -50.77 -9.18
CA SER A 749 20.62 -50.67 -8.91
C SER A 749 21.15 -51.69 -7.88
N ARG A 750 20.27 -52.56 -7.36
CA ARG A 750 20.53 -53.71 -6.49
C ARG A 750 21.38 -53.38 -5.26
N ASP A 751 21.14 -52.23 -4.62
CA ASP A 751 21.83 -51.84 -3.36
C ASP A 751 20.97 -51.93 -2.09
N GLY A 752 19.78 -52.53 -2.21
CA GLY A 752 18.82 -52.77 -1.14
C GLY A 752 17.88 -51.59 -0.88
N LYS A 753 17.88 -50.56 -1.72
CA LYS A 753 17.14 -49.30 -1.49
C LYS A 753 16.59 -48.71 -2.79
N VAL A 754 15.25 -48.66 -2.90
CA VAL A 754 14.59 -47.90 -3.96
C VAL A 754 14.85 -46.40 -3.76
N SER A 755 15.56 -45.76 -4.70
CA SER A 755 16.09 -44.42 -4.52
C SER A 755 16.14 -43.60 -5.83
N VAL A 756 16.63 -42.34 -5.74
CA VAL A 756 16.82 -41.48 -6.91
C VAL A 756 17.83 -42.08 -7.92
N LYS A 757 18.78 -42.91 -7.47
CA LYS A 757 19.70 -43.67 -8.34
C LYS A 757 18.92 -44.55 -9.31
N ASP A 758 17.95 -45.30 -8.78
CA ASP A 758 17.09 -46.22 -9.52
C ASP A 758 16.12 -45.47 -10.44
N LEU A 759 15.57 -44.34 -9.98
CA LEU A 759 14.74 -43.46 -10.80
C LEU A 759 15.47 -42.97 -12.06
N VAL A 760 16.74 -42.58 -11.94
CA VAL A 760 17.54 -42.12 -13.10
C VAL A 760 17.97 -43.30 -13.98
N LEU A 761 18.20 -44.50 -13.44
CA LEU A 761 18.41 -45.72 -14.26
C LEU A 761 17.16 -46.08 -15.06
N LEU A 762 15.98 -46.03 -14.43
CA LEU A 762 14.68 -46.23 -15.08
C LEU A 762 14.43 -45.19 -16.17
N GLN A 763 14.67 -43.91 -15.87
CA GLN A 763 14.55 -42.83 -16.85
C GLN A 763 15.50 -43.03 -18.04
N LYS A 764 16.76 -43.44 -17.79
CA LYS A 764 17.73 -43.76 -18.85
C LYS A 764 17.29 -44.93 -19.72
N HIS A 765 16.63 -45.94 -19.17
CA HIS A 765 16.06 -47.04 -19.96
C HIS A 765 14.93 -46.58 -20.87
N ILE A 766 13.97 -45.84 -20.33
CA ILE A 766 12.79 -45.34 -21.07
C ILE A 766 13.21 -44.44 -22.26
N ILE A 767 14.32 -43.71 -22.15
CA ILE A 767 14.89 -42.89 -23.25
C ILE A 767 15.96 -43.61 -24.09
N ASN A 768 16.16 -44.93 -23.89
CA ASN A 768 17.18 -45.76 -24.56
C ASN A 768 18.65 -45.32 -24.37
N ALA A 769 18.95 -44.56 -23.31
CA ALA A 769 20.30 -44.10 -22.97
C ALA A 769 21.13 -45.11 -22.14
N ALA A 770 20.48 -46.13 -21.56
CA ALA A 770 21.11 -47.29 -20.94
C ALA A 770 20.13 -48.48 -20.93
N GLN A 771 20.62 -49.72 -20.85
CA GLN A 771 19.76 -50.90 -20.68
C GLN A 771 19.78 -51.39 -19.22
N ILE A 772 18.67 -51.95 -18.76
CA ILE A 772 18.57 -52.55 -17.42
C ILE A 772 18.82 -54.06 -17.55
N GLU A 773 19.84 -54.54 -16.84
CA GLU A 773 20.13 -55.97 -16.73
C GLU A 773 19.10 -56.66 -15.82
N GLN A 774 18.68 -57.87 -16.20
CA GLN A 774 17.62 -58.65 -15.55
C GLN A 774 18.16 -59.76 -14.66
#